data_AF-A0A2Z7A0T6-F1
#
_entry.id   AF-A0A2Z7A0T6-F1
#
_cell.length_a   1.000
_cell.length_b   1.000
_cell.length_c   1.000
_cell.angle_alpha   90.00
_cell.angle_beta   90.00
_cell.angle_gamma   90.00
#
_symmetry.space_group_name_H-M   'P 1'
#
loop_
_entity.id
_entity.type
_entity.pdbx_description
1 polymer ?
#
loop_
_entity_poly.entity_id
_entity_poly.type
_entity_poly.pdbx_seq_one_letter_code
_entity_poly.pdbx_strand_id
1 'polypeptide(L)'
;MAYTPPGYPGRAPMPYSTQEKKQALVRVRRIGGQLDALAQALEQEADCGAVLQQIAAIRGAVNGLMGEPAVALAEPSIHCRSTAMKSRAAVAFAPGKPLEIVEIDVAPPKKGEVLVKISHTGVCHTDAFTLSGDDPEGLFPCVLGHEGAGVVVEVGEGVTSVQPGDHVIPLYTAECGECLFCKSGKTNLCVAVRATQGKGVMPDGSTRFSYNGEPIYHYMGCSTFSEYTVVAEVSLAKINPQADHEQVCLLGCGVTTGIGAVHNTAKVQAGDSVAVFGLGGIGLAVVQGARQAKAGRIIAVDTNPAKFELARSMGATDCVNPKDHDKPIQQVIVAMTGWGVDHSFECIGNVNVMRGALECAHRGWGQSVIIGVAGAGQEISTRPFQLVTGRKWMGTAFGGVKGRSQLPGMVEQAMHGEIELAPFVTHTMELERINEAFELMHEGKSIRSDVYRHGSAVLGCAMNFAVYLPPQAETERLPVLYWLSGLTCTEQNFIAKAGAQRYAAEHGVIVVAPDTSPRGEGVADDPAYDLGQGAGFYLNATQLPWAAHYRMHDYVVDELPALVEAAFPASGMRGISGHSMGGHGALTIALRNPGRYRSVSAFSPIVAPARVPWGEKAFTAYLGPDRADWARYDATELLQTATERLPLLVDQGEADEFLATQLKPELLREACARADHPLTLRLHPGYDHSYYFVASFIGEHIAWHARALKG
;
A
#
# COMPACT_ATOMS: atom_id res chain seq x y z
N MET A 1 -1.24 71.82 37.14
CA MET A 1 -1.00 72.06 35.69
C MET A 1 -2.15 71.43 34.93
N ALA A 2 -3.08 72.25 34.46
CA ALA A 2 -4.21 71.83 33.63
C ALA A 2 -3.79 71.94 32.15
N TYR A 3 -4.10 70.93 31.34
CA TYR A 3 -3.73 70.86 29.93
C TYR A 3 -4.93 71.32 29.08
N THR A 4 -4.73 72.40 28.32
CA THR A 4 -5.68 73.01 27.39
C THR A 4 -5.55 72.35 26.00
N PRO A 5 -6.63 72.02 25.27
CA PRO A 5 -6.53 71.52 23.90
C PRO A 5 -6.37 72.68 22.89
N PRO A 6 -5.62 72.51 21.78
CA PRO A 6 -5.40 73.55 20.78
C PRO A 6 -6.58 73.70 19.82
N GLY A 7 -6.84 74.95 19.41
CA GLY A 7 -7.98 75.38 18.61
C GLY A 7 -7.95 74.97 17.13
N TYR A 8 -9.15 74.81 16.56
CA TYR A 8 -9.39 74.70 15.13
C TYR A 8 -9.35 76.09 14.47
N PRO A 9 -8.65 76.29 13.34
CA PRO A 9 -8.78 77.51 12.55
C PRO A 9 -10.09 77.48 11.75
N GLY A 10 -10.87 78.56 11.85
CA GLY A 10 -12.10 78.75 11.07
C GLY A 10 -11.82 78.83 9.57
N ARG A 11 -12.46 77.96 8.77
CA ARG A 11 -12.55 78.13 7.31
C ARG A 11 -13.62 79.17 6.98
N ALA A 12 -13.25 80.17 6.17
CA ALA A 12 -14.19 81.11 5.57
C ALA A 12 -15.16 80.39 4.61
N PRO A 13 -16.44 80.81 4.50
CA PRO A 13 -17.37 80.23 3.54
C PRO A 13 -17.04 80.69 2.12
N MET A 14 -16.81 79.75 1.19
CA MET A 14 -16.74 80.04 -0.24
C MET A 14 -18.14 80.34 -0.81
N PRO A 15 -18.30 81.38 -1.66
CA PRO A 15 -19.60 81.74 -2.21
C PRO A 15 -19.90 80.92 -3.48
N TYR A 16 -20.51 79.75 -3.33
CA TYR A 16 -21.11 79.06 -4.48
C TYR A 16 -22.38 79.79 -4.93
N SER A 17 -22.49 80.06 -6.23
CA SER A 17 -23.68 80.64 -6.85
C SER A 17 -24.91 79.73 -6.69
N THR A 18 -26.11 80.29 -6.75
CA THR A 18 -27.39 79.54 -6.65
C THR A 18 -27.51 78.43 -7.69
N GLN A 19 -26.82 78.56 -8.83
CA GLN A 19 -26.81 77.59 -9.92
C GLN A 19 -25.88 76.40 -9.63
N GLU A 20 -24.71 76.65 -9.05
CA GLU A 20 -23.76 75.60 -8.63
C GLU A 20 -24.34 74.75 -7.49
N LYS A 21 -25.05 75.36 -6.55
CA LYS A 21 -25.74 74.64 -5.45
C LYS A 21 -26.84 73.71 -5.98
N LYS A 22 -27.61 74.13 -7.00
CA LYS A 22 -28.63 73.28 -7.64
C LYS A 22 -28.01 72.09 -8.38
N GLN A 23 -26.90 72.30 -9.08
CA GLN A 23 -26.20 71.21 -9.78
C GLN A 23 -25.57 70.21 -8.81
N ALA A 24 -25.00 70.68 -7.69
CA ALA A 24 -24.51 69.81 -6.62
C ALA A 24 -25.63 68.96 -5.99
N LEU A 25 -26.79 69.56 -5.71
CA LEU A 25 -27.97 68.86 -5.17
C LEU A 25 -28.49 67.75 -6.09
N VAL A 26 -28.52 67.99 -7.41
CA VAL A 26 -28.90 66.97 -8.40
C VAL A 26 -27.91 65.80 -8.41
N ARG A 27 -26.61 66.08 -8.32
CA ARG A 27 -25.57 65.03 -8.27
C ARG A 27 -25.64 64.21 -6.98
N VAL A 28 -25.86 64.86 -5.83
CA VAL A 28 -26.02 64.17 -4.54
C VAL A 28 -27.23 63.24 -4.54
N ARG A 29 -28.38 63.68 -5.09
CA ARG A 29 -29.57 62.82 -5.23
C ARG A 29 -29.34 61.60 -6.13
N ARG A 30 -28.57 61.78 -7.22
CA ARG A 30 -28.21 60.68 -8.13
C ARG A 30 -27.31 59.65 -7.44
N ILE A 31 -26.33 60.10 -6.65
CA ILE A 31 -25.45 59.23 -5.86
C ILE A 31 -26.26 58.45 -4.81
N GLY A 32 -27.21 59.11 -4.13
CA GLY A 32 -28.12 58.45 -3.19
C GLY A 32 -28.90 57.31 -3.83
N GLY A 33 -29.53 57.56 -4.98
CA GLY A 33 -30.27 56.50 -5.70
C GLY A 33 -29.39 55.36 -6.22
N GLN A 34 -28.10 55.62 -6.52
CA GLN A 34 -27.14 54.58 -6.89
C GLN A 34 -26.70 53.73 -5.69
N LEU A 35 -26.58 54.33 -4.50
CA LEU A 35 -26.27 53.60 -3.26
C LEU A 35 -27.44 52.70 -2.83
N ASP A 36 -28.68 53.18 -2.96
CA ASP A 36 -29.87 52.38 -2.64
C ASP A 36 -30.01 51.16 -3.57
N ALA A 37 -29.73 51.33 -4.87
CA ALA A 37 -29.73 50.23 -5.83
C ALA A 37 -28.62 49.19 -5.56
N LEU A 38 -27.48 49.66 -5.05
CA LEU A 38 -26.34 48.79 -4.71
C LEU A 38 -26.59 48.00 -3.42
N ALA A 39 -27.28 48.61 -2.46
CA ALA A 39 -27.76 47.92 -1.26
C ALA A 39 -28.75 46.80 -1.62
N GLN A 40 -29.70 47.06 -2.53
CA GLN A 40 -30.62 46.03 -3.03
C GLN A 40 -29.90 44.90 -3.81
N ALA A 41 -28.86 45.21 -4.59
CA ALA A 41 -28.10 44.20 -5.32
C ALA A 41 -27.27 43.30 -4.38
N LEU A 42 -26.76 43.83 -3.27
CA LEU A 42 -26.06 43.08 -2.22
C LEU A 42 -26.98 42.14 -1.45
N GLU A 43 -28.26 42.51 -1.27
CA GLU A 43 -29.28 41.66 -0.64
C GLU A 43 -29.76 40.50 -1.55
N GLN A 44 -29.44 40.51 -2.85
CA GLN A 44 -29.89 39.52 -3.84
C GLN A 44 -28.76 38.60 -4.38
N GLU A 45 -27.64 38.45 -3.67
CA GLU A 45 -26.51 37.57 -4.04
C GLU A 45 -25.93 37.79 -5.46
N ALA A 46 -25.88 39.04 -5.94
CA ALA A 46 -25.29 39.36 -7.24
C ALA A 46 -23.75 39.26 -7.24
N ASP A 47 -23.17 38.92 -8.41
CA ASP A 47 -21.73 38.83 -8.68
C ASP A 47 -20.93 40.00 -8.06
N CYS A 48 -20.07 39.68 -7.09
CA CYS A 48 -19.28 40.64 -6.33
C CYS A 48 -18.38 41.51 -7.24
N GLY A 49 -17.94 41.01 -8.40
CA GLY A 49 -17.14 41.77 -9.35
C GLY A 49 -17.89 42.96 -9.95
N ALA A 50 -19.16 42.77 -10.30
CA ALA A 50 -20.01 43.82 -10.84
C ALA A 50 -20.36 44.89 -9.79
N VAL A 51 -20.59 44.46 -8.54
CA VAL A 51 -20.86 45.37 -7.42
C VAL A 51 -19.64 46.24 -7.10
N LEU A 52 -18.43 45.67 -7.12
CA LEU A 52 -17.18 46.40 -6.84
C LEU A 52 -16.88 47.47 -7.92
N GLN A 53 -17.15 47.19 -9.19
CA GLN A 53 -17.02 48.19 -10.26
C GLN A 53 -17.98 49.38 -10.07
N GLN A 54 -19.21 49.12 -9.64
CA GLN A 54 -20.19 50.17 -9.37
C GLN A 54 -19.81 51.01 -8.12
N ILE A 55 -19.29 50.38 -7.07
CA ILE A 55 -18.76 51.10 -5.88
C ILE A 55 -17.61 52.03 -6.28
N ALA A 56 -16.67 51.56 -7.11
CA ALA A 56 -15.54 52.37 -7.57
C ALA A 56 -16.00 53.59 -8.39
N ALA A 57 -17.00 53.42 -9.25
CA ALA A 57 -17.58 54.51 -10.04
C ALA A 57 -18.29 55.57 -9.16
N ILE A 58 -19.04 55.14 -8.14
CA ILE A 58 -19.70 56.04 -7.19
C ILE A 58 -18.65 56.82 -6.37
N ARG A 59 -17.58 56.15 -5.94
CA ARG A 59 -16.48 56.77 -5.18
C ARG A 59 -15.74 57.83 -6.00
N GLY A 60 -15.51 57.58 -7.29
CA GLY A 60 -14.96 58.57 -8.22
C GLY A 60 -15.87 59.80 -8.38
N ALA A 61 -17.18 59.61 -8.45
CA ALA A 61 -18.15 60.69 -8.55
C ALA A 61 -18.22 61.55 -7.26
N VAL A 62 -18.08 60.93 -6.08
CA VAL A 62 -18.03 61.62 -4.78
C VAL A 62 -16.74 62.45 -4.64
N ASN A 63 -15.59 61.90 -5.01
CA ASN A 63 -14.31 62.64 -4.96
C ASN A 63 -14.32 63.86 -5.89
N GLY A 64 -14.94 63.75 -7.07
CA GLY A 64 -15.13 64.88 -8.01
C GLY A 64 -16.06 65.99 -7.50
N LEU A 65 -16.91 65.73 -6.50
CA LEU A 65 -17.77 66.75 -5.86
C LEU A 65 -17.05 67.52 -4.74
N MET A 66 -16.04 66.92 -4.11
CA MET A 66 -15.34 67.51 -2.95
C MET A 66 -14.07 68.29 -3.33
N GLY A 67 -13.66 68.27 -4.60
CA GLY A 67 -12.57 69.10 -5.11
C GLY A 67 -11.17 68.72 -4.60
N GLU A 68 -10.99 67.50 -4.10
CA GLU A 68 -9.70 67.00 -3.63
C GLU A 68 -8.91 66.32 -4.77
N PRO A 69 -7.58 66.53 -4.88
CA PRO A 69 -6.75 65.84 -5.87
C PRO A 69 -6.71 64.34 -5.56
N ALA A 70 -6.73 63.51 -6.61
CA ALA A 70 -6.69 62.05 -6.51
C ALA A 70 -5.41 61.59 -5.82
N VAL A 71 -5.49 61.32 -4.52
CA VAL A 71 -4.44 60.62 -3.77
C VAL A 71 -4.47 59.16 -4.24
N ALA A 72 -3.37 58.69 -4.83
CA ALA A 72 -3.15 57.28 -5.10
C ALA A 72 -3.02 56.54 -3.76
N LEU A 73 -4.15 56.12 -3.20
CA LEU A 73 -4.19 55.18 -2.11
C LEU A 73 -3.95 53.79 -2.69
N ALA A 74 -2.97 53.08 -2.13
CA ALA A 74 -2.73 51.67 -2.40
C ALA A 74 -4.05 50.91 -2.45
N GLU A 75 -4.21 50.06 -3.46
CA GLU A 75 -5.38 49.20 -3.59
C GLU A 75 -5.63 48.54 -2.24
N PRO A 76 -6.83 48.71 -1.63
CA PRO A 76 -7.17 47.87 -0.50
C PRO A 76 -7.22 46.47 -1.10
N SER A 77 -6.25 45.63 -0.74
CA SER A 77 -6.33 44.20 -0.94
C SER A 77 -7.53 43.73 -0.13
N ILE A 78 -8.72 43.81 -0.73
CA ILE A 78 -9.84 42.98 -0.35
C ILE A 78 -9.30 41.59 -0.63
N HIS A 79 -8.78 40.92 0.41
CA HIS A 79 -8.70 39.48 0.41
C HIS A 79 -10.12 39.03 0.10
N CYS A 80 -10.37 38.70 -1.17
CA CYS A 80 -11.38 37.72 -1.50
C CYS A 80 -11.05 36.57 -0.55
N ARG A 81 -11.90 36.31 0.45
CA ARG A 81 -11.74 35.13 1.30
C ARG A 81 -11.61 34.00 0.29
N SER A 82 -10.42 33.43 0.12
CA SER A 82 -10.32 32.21 -0.66
C SER A 82 -11.21 31.24 0.08
N THR A 83 -12.34 30.93 -0.54
CA THR A 83 -13.31 30.00 -0.01
C THR A 83 -12.57 28.72 0.29
N ALA A 84 -12.73 28.17 1.50
CA ALA A 84 -12.14 26.89 1.85
C ALA A 84 -12.42 25.89 0.73
N MET A 85 -11.39 25.15 0.31
CA MET A 85 -11.54 24.19 -0.78
C MET A 85 -12.10 22.88 -0.26
N LYS A 86 -12.79 22.14 -1.12
CA LYS A 86 -13.24 20.80 -0.81
C LYS A 86 -12.11 19.80 -1.06
N SER A 87 -11.95 18.85 -0.14
CA SER A 87 -10.98 17.75 -0.24
C SER A 87 -11.64 16.45 0.19
N ARG A 88 -11.50 15.39 -0.61
CA ARG A 88 -11.86 14.04 -0.16
C ARG A 88 -10.81 13.56 0.84
N ALA A 89 -11.24 13.10 2.00
CA ALA A 89 -10.36 12.68 3.08
C ALA A 89 -10.91 11.44 3.79
N ALA A 90 -10.00 10.62 4.32
CA ALA A 90 -10.33 9.58 5.27
C ALA A 90 -10.18 10.14 6.69
N VAL A 91 -11.31 10.35 7.36
CA VAL A 91 -11.36 10.97 8.69
C VAL A 91 -11.56 9.91 9.75
N ALA A 92 -10.72 9.94 10.78
CA ALA A 92 -10.93 9.18 11.99
C ALA A 92 -11.82 10.01 12.93
N PHE A 93 -13.11 9.69 13.02
CA PHE A 93 -14.03 10.42 13.89
C PHE A 93 -13.91 10.01 15.36
N ALA A 94 -13.49 8.78 15.64
CA ALA A 94 -13.34 8.24 16.99
C ALA A 94 -12.29 7.12 17.02
N PRO A 95 -11.68 6.83 18.19
CA PRO A 95 -10.73 5.73 18.33
C PRO A 95 -11.41 4.37 18.11
N GLY A 96 -10.68 3.45 17.50
CA GLY A 96 -11.08 2.08 17.20
C GLY A 96 -12.19 1.95 16.16
N LYS A 97 -12.59 3.05 15.49
CA LYS A 97 -13.59 3.04 14.43
C LYS A 97 -12.93 3.03 13.06
N PRO A 98 -13.56 2.42 12.04
CA PRO A 98 -13.12 2.57 10.66
C PRO A 98 -13.04 4.04 10.26
N LEU A 99 -12.10 4.36 9.38
CA LEU A 99 -12.00 5.68 8.77
C LEU A 99 -13.21 5.92 7.86
N GLU A 100 -13.78 7.12 7.92
CA GLU A 100 -14.89 7.51 7.05
C GLU A 100 -14.38 8.38 5.90
N ILE A 101 -14.75 8.02 4.68
CA ILE A 101 -14.44 8.81 3.48
C ILE A 101 -15.47 9.92 3.36
N VAL A 102 -15.05 11.16 3.62
CA VAL A 102 -15.92 12.34 3.60
C VAL A 102 -15.26 13.48 2.84
N GLU A 103 -16.08 14.43 2.40
CA GLU A 103 -15.59 15.69 1.84
C GLU A 103 -15.45 16.72 2.98
N ILE A 104 -14.22 17.20 3.21
CA ILE A 104 -13.90 18.20 4.24
C ILE A 104 -13.59 19.55 3.60
N ASP A 105 -13.73 20.62 4.38
CA ASP A 105 -13.27 21.95 4.03
C ASP A 105 -11.79 22.11 4.45
N VAL A 106 -10.94 22.52 3.52
CA VAL A 106 -9.52 22.83 3.72
C VAL A 106 -9.32 24.34 3.56
N ALA A 107 -8.97 25.01 4.64
CA ALA A 107 -8.66 26.43 4.65
C ALA A 107 -7.34 26.73 3.91
N PRO A 108 -7.19 27.92 3.29
CA PRO A 108 -5.95 28.32 2.63
C PRO A 108 -4.76 28.36 3.60
N PRO A 109 -3.52 28.23 3.09
CA PRO A 109 -2.33 28.34 3.91
C PRO A 109 -2.16 29.77 4.44
N LYS A 110 -1.87 29.91 5.73
CA LYS A 110 -1.50 31.20 6.34
C LYS A 110 0.02 31.40 6.32
N LYS A 111 0.50 32.45 6.99
CA LYS A 111 1.92 32.78 7.10
C LYS A 111 2.77 31.57 7.51
N GLY A 112 3.80 31.25 6.70
CA GLY A 112 4.72 30.14 6.94
C GLY A 112 4.12 28.75 6.69
N GLU A 113 2.96 28.66 6.04
CA GLU A 113 2.25 27.42 5.75
C GLU A 113 2.15 27.19 4.23
N VAL A 114 1.96 25.94 3.86
CA VAL A 114 1.95 25.50 2.47
C VAL A 114 0.80 24.52 2.27
N LEU A 115 0.00 24.75 1.23
CA LEU A 115 -1.04 23.84 0.77
C LEU A 115 -0.44 22.88 -0.27
N VAL A 116 -0.60 21.59 -0.03
CA VAL A 116 -0.05 20.52 -0.86
C VAL A 116 -1.19 19.63 -1.34
N LYS A 117 -1.20 19.32 -2.64
CA LYS A 117 -2.02 18.26 -3.19
C LYS A 117 -1.29 16.94 -3.03
N ILE A 118 -1.77 16.08 -2.15
CA ILE A 118 -1.22 14.73 -1.95
C ILE A 118 -1.61 13.89 -3.16
N SER A 119 -0.61 13.21 -3.71
CA SER A 119 -0.81 12.27 -4.82
C SER A 119 -0.81 10.83 -4.34
N HIS A 120 0.06 10.50 -3.39
CA HIS A 120 0.23 9.16 -2.84
C HIS A 120 0.56 9.26 -1.35
N THR A 121 0.09 8.28 -0.59
CA THR A 121 0.36 8.16 0.84
C THR A 121 0.52 6.70 1.24
N GLY A 122 1.53 6.41 2.05
CA GLY A 122 1.70 5.11 2.70
C GLY A 122 0.76 4.94 3.91
N VAL A 123 0.45 3.70 4.25
CA VAL A 123 -0.25 3.31 5.49
C VAL A 123 0.75 2.63 6.42
N CYS A 124 0.84 3.10 7.66
CA CYS A 124 1.85 2.64 8.60
C CYS A 124 1.23 2.27 9.96
N HIS A 125 1.94 1.43 10.73
CA HIS A 125 1.52 1.00 12.06
C HIS A 125 1.37 2.19 13.03
N THR A 126 2.10 3.28 12.80
CA THR A 126 1.96 4.51 13.59
C THR A 126 0.56 5.11 13.44
N ASP A 127 0.01 5.15 12.23
CA ASP A 127 -1.37 5.62 12.00
C ASP A 127 -2.37 4.67 12.68
N ALA A 128 -2.13 3.35 12.63
CA ALA A 128 -2.99 2.33 13.25
C ALA A 128 -2.99 2.42 14.78
N PHE A 129 -1.82 2.71 15.37
CA PHE A 129 -1.66 2.87 16.82
C PHE A 129 -2.39 4.11 17.34
N THR A 130 -2.35 5.23 16.60
CA THR A 130 -3.20 6.37 16.93
C THR A 130 -4.67 6.03 16.73
N LEU A 131 -5.04 5.39 15.60
CA LEU A 131 -6.42 5.01 15.31
C LEU A 131 -7.00 4.07 16.37
N SER A 132 -6.22 3.18 17.00
CA SER A 132 -6.71 2.29 18.06
C SER A 132 -7.14 3.04 19.34
N GLY A 133 -6.62 4.26 19.54
CA GLY A 133 -6.79 5.04 20.75
C GLY A 133 -5.74 4.78 21.84
N ASP A 134 -4.71 3.99 21.54
CA ASP A 134 -3.63 3.68 22.50
C ASP A 134 -2.52 4.75 22.51
N ASP A 135 -2.51 5.64 21.53
CA ASP A 135 -1.63 6.80 21.46
C ASP A 135 -2.05 7.88 22.47
N PRO A 136 -1.19 8.24 23.44
CA PRO A 136 -1.51 9.26 24.45
C PRO A 136 -1.58 10.68 23.87
N GLU A 137 -1.05 10.91 22.66
CA GLU A 137 -1.21 12.17 21.90
C GLU A 137 -2.38 12.11 20.89
N GLY A 138 -3.11 10.99 20.83
CA GLY A 138 -4.24 10.81 19.91
C GLY A 138 -5.39 11.79 20.17
N LEU A 139 -5.78 12.52 19.13
CA LEU A 139 -6.88 13.49 19.14
C LEU A 139 -7.86 13.17 18.01
N PHE A 140 -9.15 13.22 18.32
CA PHE A 140 -10.23 12.92 17.37
C PHE A 140 -11.30 14.03 17.42
N PRO A 141 -11.96 14.36 16.30
CA PRO A 141 -11.74 13.80 14.96
C PRO A 141 -10.45 14.32 14.32
N CYS A 142 -9.77 13.49 13.54
CA CYS A 142 -8.53 13.88 12.84
C CYS A 142 -8.41 13.27 11.43
N VAL A 143 -7.60 13.92 10.59
CA VAL A 143 -7.09 13.33 9.35
C VAL A 143 -5.72 12.73 9.66
N LEU A 144 -5.61 11.40 9.64
CA LEU A 144 -4.34 10.66 9.86
C LEU A 144 -3.42 10.73 8.62
N GLY A 145 -2.37 9.91 8.60
CA GLY A 145 -1.42 9.82 7.50
C GLY A 145 -0.22 10.76 7.69
N HIS A 146 0.97 10.20 7.53
CA HIS A 146 2.24 10.94 7.67
C HIS A 146 3.30 10.53 6.64
N GLU A 147 2.98 9.62 5.72
CA GLU A 147 3.89 9.11 4.68
C GLU A 147 3.43 9.57 3.29
N GLY A 148 3.45 10.88 3.02
CA GLY A 148 2.88 11.44 1.79
C GLY A 148 3.92 11.94 0.77
N ALA A 149 3.54 11.95 -0.50
CA ALA A 149 4.23 12.70 -1.56
C ALA A 149 3.21 13.46 -2.43
N GLY A 150 3.54 14.70 -2.78
CA GLY A 150 2.59 15.60 -3.44
C GLY A 150 3.23 16.80 -4.12
N VAL A 151 2.38 17.70 -4.58
CA VAL A 151 2.78 18.92 -5.29
C VAL A 151 2.22 20.14 -4.56
N VAL A 152 3.07 21.16 -4.38
CA VAL A 152 2.65 22.43 -3.78
C VAL A 152 1.64 23.13 -4.68
N VAL A 153 0.51 23.54 -4.09
CA VAL A 153 -0.58 24.24 -4.77
C VAL A 153 -0.52 25.73 -4.48
N GLU A 154 -0.37 26.08 -3.20
CA GLU A 154 -0.38 27.46 -2.72
C GLU A 154 0.59 27.61 -1.54
N VAL A 155 1.20 28.79 -1.40
CA VAL A 155 2.10 29.12 -0.29
C VAL A 155 1.58 30.36 0.43
N GLY A 156 1.62 30.36 1.75
CA GLY A 156 1.23 31.52 2.54
C GLY A 156 2.34 32.56 2.67
N GLU A 157 2.04 33.67 3.35
CA GLU A 157 2.97 34.79 3.55
C GLU A 157 4.33 34.31 4.11
N GLY A 158 5.43 34.78 3.53
CA GLY A 158 6.78 34.55 4.07
C GLY A 158 7.41 33.19 3.76
N VAL A 159 6.69 32.29 3.09
CA VAL A 159 7.26 31.04 2.57
C VAL A 159 8.24 31.36 1.43
N THR A 160 9.43 30.77 1.47
CA THR A 160 10.49 31.04 0.48
C THR A 160 11.22 29.78 0.00
N SER A 161 11.10 28.67 0.70
CA SER A 161 11.82 27.42 0.40
C SER A 161 11.15 26.53 -0.64
N VAL A 162 9.86 26.77 -0.91
CA VAL A 162 9.06 26.07 -1.93
C VAL A 162 8.13 27.05 -2.62
N GLN A 163 7.65 26.69 -3.81
CA GLN A 163 6.68 27.45 -4.60
C GLN A 163 5.65 26.53 -5.25
N PRO A 164 4.49 27.04 -5.72
CA PRO A 164 3.53 26.25 -6.48
C PRO A 164 4.18 25.48 -7.64
N GLY A 165 3.82 24.21 -7.77
CA GLY A 165 4.39 23.26 -8.72
C GLY A 165 5.60 22.47 -8.21
N ASP A 166 6.19 22.83 -7.06
CA ASP A 166 7.26 22.02 -6.48
C ASP A 166 6.73 20.69 -5.95
N HIS A 167 7.49 19.61 -6.20
CA HIS A 167 7.22 18.29 -5.66
C HIS A 167 7.81 18.19 -4.25
N VAL A 168 7.04 17.65 -3.31
CA VAL A 168 7.39 17.68 -1.88
C VAL A 168 6.97 16.42 -1.13
N ILE A 169 7.69 16.14 -0.05
CA ILE A 169 7.34 15.14 0.97
C ILE A 169 7.11 15.89 2.30
N PRO A 170 5.91 15.76 2.92
CA PRO A 170 5.67 16.22 4.28
C PRO A 170 6.52 15.49 5.30
N LEU A 171 6.99 16.22 6.31
CA LEU A 171 7.90 15.73 7.34
C LEU A 171 7.24 15.86 8.71
N TYR A 172 7.03 14.73 9.38
CA TYR A 172 6.61 14.74 10.78
C TYR A 172 7.73 15.21 11.73
N THR A 173 8.99 15.19 11.27
CA THR A 173 10.10 15.83 11.98
C THR A 173 10.55 17.07 11.20
N ALA A 174 10.20 18.25 11.71
CA ALA A 174 10.54 19.52 11.06
C ALA A 174 12.06 19.79 11.02
N GLU A 175 12.46 20.76 10.21
CA GLU A 175 13.83 21.31 10.17
C GLU A 175 13.80 22.82 9.90
N CYS A 176 13.90 23.64 10.94
CA CYS A 176 13.93 25.09 10.78
C CYS A 176 15.33 25.69 10.52
N GLY A 177 16.41 24.94 10.75
CA GLY A 177 17.79 25.44 10.61
C GLY A 177 18.26 26.43 11.67
N GLU A 178 17.33 27.01 12.45
CA GLU A 178 17.65 28.16 13.32
C GLU A 178 17.63 27.87 14.82
N CYS A 179 16.86 26.87 15.28
CA CYS A 179 16.73 26.56 16.69
C CYS A 179 18.01 25.89 17.24
N LEU A 180 18.14 25.87 18.58
CA LEU A 180 19.27 25.25 19.29
C LEU A 180 19.55 23.82 18.79
N PHE A 181 18.50 23.02 18.61
CA PHE A 181 18.61 21.63 18.20
C PHE A 181 19.16 21.50 16.77
N CYS A 182 18.60 22.26 15.81
CA CYS A 182 19.05 22.27 14.42
C CYS A 182 20.52 22.71 14.28
N LYS A 183 20.93 23.74 15.04
CA LYS A 183 22.29 24.29 15.04
C LYS A 183 23.30 23.46 15.83
N SER A 184 22.85 22.54 16.68
CA SER A 184 23.74 21.80 17.60
C SER A 184 24.72 20.86 16.91
N GLY A 185 24.37 20.35 15.72
CA GLY A 185 25.09 19.26 15.05
C GLY A 185 24.97 17.89 15.75
N LYS A 186 24.09 17.75 16.76
CA LYS A 186 23.98 16.56 17.63
C LYS A 186 22.67 15.80 17.48
N THR A 187 21.67 16.37 16.80
CA THR A 187 20.32 15.81 16.71
C THR A 187 19.55 16.37 15.51
N ASN A 188 18.52 15.66 15.07
CA ASN A 188 17.53 16.09 14.08
C ASN A 188 16.21 16.59 14.71
N LEU A 189 16.07 16.57 16.04
CA LEU A 189 14.82 16.88 16.74
C LEU A 189 14.53 18.38 16.80
N CYS A 190 14.01 18.95 15.70
CA CYS A 190 13.58 20.34 15.67
C CYS A 190 12.37 20.59 16.57
N VAL A 191 12.37 21.74 17.24
CA VAL A 191 11.27 22.14 18.15
C VAL A 191 10.34 23.20 17.55
N ALA A 192 10.55 23.61 16.29
CA ALA A 192 9.85 24.75 15.70
C ALA A 192 8.32 24.61 15.70
N VAL A 193 7.82 23.39 15.47
CA VAL A 193 6.37 23.11 15.41
C VAL A 193 5.91 22.11 16.48
N ARG A 194 6.82 21.57 17.29
CA ARG A 194 6.51 20.44 18.19
C ARG A 194 5.41 20.77 19.20
N ALA A 195 5.37 22.01 19.70
CA ALA A 195 4.40 22.45 20.71
C ALA A 195 2.95 22.50 20.19
N THR A 196 2.75 22.62 18.88
CA THR A 196 1.43 22.67 18.23
C THR A 196 1.11 21.37 17.50
N GLN A 197 2.12 20.72 16.92
CA GLN A 197 2.00 19.44 16.21
C GLN A 197 1.37 18.34 17.08
N GLY A 198 1.81 18.17 18.32
CA GLY A 198 1.24 17.18 19.26
C GLY A 198 -0.16 17.54 19.77
N LYS A 199 -0.68 18.72 19.42
CA LYS A 199 -2.05 19.16 19.72
C LYS A 199 -2.93 19.15 18.47
N GLY A 200 -2.42 18.65 17.34
CA GLY A 200 -3.14 18.58 16.08
C GLY A 200 -3.51 19.94 15.48
N VAL A 201 -2.69 20.97 15.72
CA VAL A 201 -2.93 22.33 15.21
C VAL A 201 -1.69 22.92 14.53
N MET A 202 -1.92 23.89 13.65
CA MET A 202 -0.89 24.67 12.97
C MET A 202 -0.12 25.58 13.95
N PRO A 203 1.01 26.20 13.55
CA PRO A 203 1.79 27.08 14.43
C PRO A 203 1.01 28.25 15.04
N ASP A 204 -0.09 28.67 14.41
CA ASP A 204 -0.99 29.71 14.92
C ASP A 204 -2.03 29.21 15.95
N GLY A 205 -2.01 27.91 16.27
CA GLY A 205 -2.92 27.29 17.23
C GLY A 205 -4.30 26.90 16.67
N SER A 206 -4.52 27.00 15.36
CA SER A 206 -5.78 26.62 14.70
C SER A 206 -5.63 25.42 13.76
N THR A 207 -6.76 24.78 13.41
CA THR A 207 -6.79 23.73 12.38
C THR A 207 -6.94 24.34 10.98
N ARG A 208 -6.74 23.52 9.94
CA ARG A 208 -7.05 23.88 8.54
C ARG A 208 -8.16 23.02 7.97
N PHE A 209 -8.60 22.02 8.72
CA PHE A 209 -9.67 21.12 8.35
C PHE A 209 -10.92 21.42 9.17
N SER A 210 -12.06 21.38 8.50
CA SER A 210 -13.37 21.34 9.16
C SER A 210 -14.34 20.44 8.41
N TYR A 211 -15.30 19.87 9.13
CA TYR A 211 -16.40 19.09 8.58
C TYR A 211 -17.71 19.55 9.20
N ASN A 212 -18.67 19.93 8.37
CA ASN A 212 -19.94 20.54 8.80
C ASN A 212 -19.75 21.77 9.73
N GLY A 213 -18.69 22.55 9.50
CA GLY A 213 -18.36 23.74 10.29
C GLY A 213 -17.60 23.47 11.59
N GLU A 214 -17.41 22.20 11.97
CA GLU A 214 -16.66 21.81 13.17
C GLU A 214 -15.20 21.47 12.83
N PRO A 215 -14.22 21.79 13.70
CA PRO A 215 -12.81 21.57 13.42
C PRO A 215 -12.44 20.09 13.40
N ILE A 216 -11.57 19.71 12.46
CA ILE A 216 -10.87 18.42 12.43
C ILE A 216 -9.39 18.68 12.71
N TYR A 217 -8.80 17.87 13.59
CA TYR A 217 -7.39 18.01 13.97
C TYR A 217 -6.45 17.49 12.88
N HIS A 218 -5.28 18.11 12.83
CA HIS A 218 -4.14 17.61 12.08
C HIS A 218 -3.48 16.44 12.82
N TYR A 219 -2.75 15.62 12.08
CA TYR A 219 -2.00 14.48 12.60
C TYR A 219 -0.53 14.60 12.18
N MET A 220 0.37 14.54 13.16
CA MET A 220 1.82 14.63 12.97
C MET A 220 2.30 15.84 12.13
N GLY A 221 1.45 16.87 11.96
CA GLY A 221 1.73 18.01 11.10
C GLY A 221 1.82 17.65 9.61
N CYS A 222 1.19 16.54 9.19
CA CYS A 222 1.21 16.03 7.83
C CYS A 222 -0.20 15.79 7.28
N SER A 223 -1.02 14.98 7.97
CA SER A 223 -2.41 14.66 7.58
C SER A 223 -2.59 14.25 6.12
N THR A 224 -1.87 13.22 5.70
CA THR A 224 -1.75 12.83 4.29
C THR A 224 -2.89 11.95 3.78
N PHE A 225 -3.83 11.52 4.64
CA PHE A 225 -5.05 10.83 4.22
C PHE A 225 -6.14 11.80 3.72
N SER A 226 -5.73 12.79 2.93
CA SER A 226 -6.58 13.80 2.30
C SER A 226 -5.95 14.20 0.96
N GLU A 227 -6.78 14.46 -0.06
CA GLU A 227 -6.27 14.93 -1.36
C GLU A 227 -5.49 16.25 -1.25
N TYR A 228 -5.85 17.08 -0.27
CA TYR A 228 -5.18 18.34 0.05
C TYR A 228 -4.91 18.47 1.54
N THR A 229 -3.69 18.86 1.88
CA THR A 229 -3.28 19.12 3.27
C THR A 229 -2.53 20.45 3.37
N VAL A 230 -2.55 21.06 4.54
CA VAL A 230 -1.79 22.27 4.85
C VAL A 230 -0.76 21.95 5.92
N VAL A 231 0.50 22.25 5.62
CA VAL A 231 1.65 21.92 6.48
C VAL A 231 2.50 23.16 6.72
N ALA A 232 3.28 23.15 7.80
CA ALA A 232 4.26 24.22 8.03
C ALA A 232 5.42 24.10 7.01
N GLU A 233 5.93 25.22 6.51
CA GLU A 233 7.05 25.24 5.54
C GLU A 233 8.28 24.46 6.06
N VAL A 234 8.56 24.58 7.35
CA VAL A 234 9.68 23.88 8.01
C VAL A 234 9.48 22.36 8.10
N SER A 235 8.32 21.85 7.71
CA SER A 235 7.96 20.44 7.63
C SER A 235 7.81 19.94 6.19
N LEU A 236 8.44 20.59 5.20
CA LEU A 236 8.43 20.17 3.80
C LEU A 236 9.84 19.97 3.25
N ALA A 237 10.11 18.76 2.74
CA ALA A 237 11.26 18.48 1.90
C ALA A 237 10.87 18.67 0.43
N LYS A 238 11.58 19.57 -0.29
CA LYS A 238 11.49 19.69 -1.75
C LYS A 238 12.28 18.56 -2.40
N ILE A 239 11.67 17.87 -3.34
CA ILE A 239 12.26 16.69 -3.99
C ILE A 239 12.34 16.87 -5.51
N ASN A 240 13.00 15.92 -6.16
CA ASN A 240 13.10 15.87 -7.62
C ASN A 240 11.70 15.74 -8.24
N PRO A 241 11.31 16.60 -9.19
CA PRO A 241 9.98 16.52 -9.82
C PRO A 241 9.77 15.30 -10.72
N GLN A 242 10.85 14.57 -11.04
CA GLN A 242 10.78 13.30 -11.79
C GLN A 242 10.67 12.07 -10.87
N ALA A 243 10.68 12.27 -9.54
CA ALA A 243 10.56 11.17 -8.59
C ALA A 243 9.16 10.55 -8.66
N ASP A 244 9.10 9.22 -8.62
CA ASP A 244 7.84 8.48 -8.55
C ASP A 244 7.23 8.62 -7.14
N HIS A 245 6.16 9.41 -7.04
CA HIS A 245 5.46 9.68 -5.78
C HIS A 245 4.89 8.43 -5.12
N GLU A 246 4.53 7.40 -5.89
CA GLU A 246 4.04 6.12 -5.35
C GLU A 246 5.10 5.48 -4.45
N GLN A 247 6.36 5.56 -4.87
CA GLN A 247 7.48 4.98 -4.15
C GLN A 247 8.07 5.93 -3.10
N VAL A 248 8.33 7.18 -3.47
CA VAL A 248 9.06 8.11 -2.59
C VAL A 248 8.25 8.60 -1.40
N CYS A 249 6.92 8.42 -1.39
CA CYS A 249 6.11 8.70 -0.21
C CYS A 249 6.59 7.91 1.04
N LEU A 250 7.16 6.71 0.83
CA LEU A 250 7.73 5.86 1.89
C LEU A 250 8.99 6.45 2.54
N LEU A 251 9.67 7.37 1.86
CA LEU A 251 10.79 8.12 2.45
C LEU A 251 10.29 9.13 3.50
N GLY A 252 9.00 9.44 3.56
CA GLY A 252 8.40 10.28 4.59
C GLY A 252 8.46 9.68 6.01
N CYS A 253 8.67 8.37 6.15
CA CYS A 253 8.82 7.72 7.46
C CYS A 253 9.69 6.46 7.46
N GLY A 254 9.12 5.29 7.14
CA GLY A 254 9.69 3.99 7.50
C GLY A 254 11.05 3.71 6.88
N VAL A 255 11.21 3.96 5.58
CA VAL A 255 12.46 3.68 4.86
C VAL A 255 13.59 4.59 5.34
N THR A 256 13.33 5.89 5.42
CA THR A 256 14.28 6.88 5.94
C THR A 256 14.69 6.57 7.37
N THR A 257 13.74 6.13 8.19
CA THR A 257 13.99 5.77 9.58
C THR A 257 14.95 4.58 9.69
N GLY A 258 14.68 3.49 8.96
CA GLY A 258 15.50 2.29 9.02
C GLY A 258 16.92 2.50 8.49
N ILE A 259 17.06 3.10 7.30
CA ILE A 259 18.36 3.38 6.68
C ILE A 259 19.16 4.38 7.53
N GLY A 260 18.51 5.45 8.01
CA GLY A 260 19.16 6.43 8.86
C GLY A 260 19.57 5.86 10.22
N ALA A 261 18.78 4.94 10.80
CA ALA A 261 19.16 4.28 12.05
C ALA A 261 20.51 3.55 11.93
N VAL A 262 20.76 2.93 10.77
CA VAL A 262 22.03 2.26 10.47
C VAL A 262 23.17 3.26 10.28
N HIS A 263 23.00 4.23 9.38
CA HIS A 263 24.11 5.11 8.96
C HIS A 263 24.39 6.26 9.93
N ASN A 264 23.36 6.83 10.55
CA ASN A 264 23.51 8.02 11.40
C ASN A 264 23.60 7.68 12.88
N THR A 265 22.72 6.80 13.36
CA THR A 265 22.58 6.50 14.80
C THR A 265 23.55 5.42 15.24
N ALA A 266 23.47 4.23 14.65
CA ALA A 266 24.37 3.11 14.96
C ALA A 266 25.76 3.30 14.36
N LYS A 267 25.83 3.89 13.16
CA LYS A 267 27.06 4.04 12.36
C LYS A 267 27.74 2.69 12.10
N VAL A 268 26.93 1.74 11.62
CA VAL A 268 27.38 0.38 11.30
C VAL A 268 28.57 0.42 10.36
N GLN A 269 29.56 -0.41 10.63
CA GLN A 269 30.81 -0.50 9.88
C GLN A 269 30.85 -1.75 9.01
N ALA A 270 31.72 -1.73 8.01
CA ALA A 270 31.94 -2.88 7.16
C ALA A 270 32.46 -4.07 7.99
N GLY A 271 31.80 -5.23 7.88
CA GLY A 271 32.12 -6.43 8.64
C GLY A 271 31.35 -6.58 9.96
N ASP A 272 30.67 -5.55 10.46
CA ASP A 272 29.87 -5.63 11.68
C ASP A 272 28.75 -6.67 11.57
N SER A 273 28.41 -7.28 12.70
CA SER A 273 27.24 -8.15 12.83
C SER A 273 26.02 -7.36 13.32
N VAL A 274 24.87 -7.60 12.68
CA VAL A 274 23.62 -6.87 12.93
C VAL A 274 22.50 -7.85 13.23
N ALA A 275 21.68 -7.57 14.25
CA ALA A 275 20.39 -8.23 14.46
C ALA A 275 19.23 -7.24 14.27
N VAL A 276 18.20 -7.63 13.53
CA VAL A 276 17.02 -6.79 13.27
C VAL A 276 15.77 -7.51 13.76
N PHE A 277 15.10 -6.95 14.77
CA PHE A 277 13.90 -7.50 15.36
C PHE A 277 12.66 -6.82 14.80
N GLY A 278 11.81 -7.60 14.12
CA GLY A 278 10.63 -7.14 13.40
C GLY A 278 10.96 -6.83 11.95
N LEU A 279 10.26 -7.48 11.01
CA LEU A 279 10.50 -7.36 9.56
C LEU A 279 9.32 -6.69 8.84
N GLY A 280 8.80 -5.61 9.42
CA GLY A 280 7.95 -4.65 8.71
C GLY A 280 8.77 -3.68 7.87
N GLY A 281 8.16 -2.62 7.33
CA GLY A 281 8.85 -1.63 6.48
C GLY A 281 10.12 -1.04 7.11
N ILE A 282 10.08 -0.67 8.40
CA ILE A 282 11.26 -0.16 9.12
C ILE A 282 12.37 -1.23 9.19
N GLY A 283 12.03 -2.45 9.61
CA GLY A 283 13.02 -3.52 9.79
C GLY A 283 13.67 -3.93 8.48
N LEU A 284 12.89 -4.03 7.40
CA LEU A 284 13.40 -4.29 6.07
C LEU A 284 14.32 -3.15 5.58
N ALA A 285 14.01 -1.89 5.91
CA ALA A 285 14.89 -0.77 5.63
C ALA A 285 16.18 -0.78 6.47
N VAL A 286 16.15 -1.26 7.71
CA VAL A 286 17.36 -1.52 8.51
C VAL A 286 18.22 -2.60 7.86
N VAL A 287 17.62 -3.70 7.39
CA VAL A 287 18.35 -4.76 6.66
C VAL A 287 19.03 -4.18 5.42
N GLN A 288 18.31 -3.39 4.62
CA GLN A 288 18.87 -2.73 3.43
C GLN A 288 19.99 -1.76 3.79
N GLY A 289 19.81 -0.94 4.83
CA GLY A 289 20.84 -0.02 5.33
C GLY A 289 22.10 -0.76 5.81
N ALA A 290 21.93 -1.88 6.52
CA ALA A 290 23.04 -2.70 6.99
C ALA A 290 23.83 -3.32 5.81
N ARG A 291 23.12 -3.75 4.76
CA ARG A 291 23.74 -4.20 3.49
C ARG A 291 24.53 -3.07 2.83
N GLN A 292 23.97 -1.86 2.74
CA GLN A 292 24.67 -0.67 2.21
C GLN A 292 25.93 -0.33 3.02
N ALA A 293 25.88 -0.50 4.35
CA ALA A 293 27.02 -0.32 5.25
C ALA A 293 28.06 -1.47 5.16
N LYS A 294 27.79 -2.51 4.36
CA LYS A 294 28.63 -3.70 4.20
C LYS A 294 28.80 -4.50 5.49
N ALA A 295 27.75 -4.57 6.31
CA ALA A 295 27.72 -5.45 7.48
C ALA A 295 28.07 -6.90 7.07
N GLY A 296 28.86 -7.59 7.89
CA GLY A 296 29.35 -8.93 7.59
C GLY A 296 28.30 -10.03 7.80
N ARG A 297 27.39 -9.83 8.76
CA ARG A 297 26.29 -10.75 9.05
C ARG A 297 25.05 -9.97 9.47
N ILE A 298 23.90 -10.26 8.88
CA ILE A 298 22.63 -9.57 9.13
C ILE A 298 21.57 -10.61 9.51
N ILE A 299 21.24 -10.69 10.79
CA ILE A 299 20.30 -11.65 11.38
C ILE A 299 18.92 -11.02 11.46
N ALA A 300 18.01 -11.45 10.60
CA ALA A 300 16.62 -11.02 10.59
C ALA A 300 15.78 -11.87 11.56
N VAL A 301 15.01 -11.21 12.44
CA VAL A 301 14.25 -11.88 13.52
C VAL A 301 12.78 -11.47 13.45
N ASP A 302 11.89 -12.41 13.17
CA ASP A 302 10.43 -12.18 13.18
C ASP A 302 9.70 -13.48 13.54
N THR A 303 8.50 -13.37 14.10
CA THR A 303 7.65 -14.54 14.41
C THR A 303 6.83 -15.03 13.24
N ASN A 304 6.81 -14.27 12.13
CA ASN A 304 6.21 -14.64 10.87
C ASN A 304 7.32 -15.04 9.87
N PRO A 305 7.54 -16.35 9.64
CA PRO A 305 8.58 -16.81 8.73
C PRO A 305 8.34 -16.45 7.25
N ALA A 306 7.10 -16.09 6.86
CA ALA A 306 6.80 -15.66 5.49
C ALA A 306 7.56 -14.39 5.08
N LYS A 307 8.04 -13.60 6.05
CA LYS A 307 8.81 -12.36 5.81
C LYS A 307 10.29 -12.61 5.53
N PHE A 308 10.80 -13.82 5.78
CA PHE A 308 12.23 -14.11 5.70
C PHE A 308 12.79 -14.08 4.28
N GLU A 309 12.03 -14.52 3.28
CA GLU A 309 12.48 -14.45 1.88
C GLU A 309 12.71 -13.01 1.43
N LEU A 310 11.80 -12.09 1.74
CA LEU A 310 11.96 -10.66 1.45
C LEU A 310 13.14 -10.07 2.24
N ALA A 311 13.30 -10.43 3.51
CA ALA A 311 14.45 -9.99 4.28
C ALA A 311 15.78 -10.45 3.65
N ARG A 312 15.86 -11.68 3.14
CA ARG A 312 17.06 -12.19 2.45
C ARG A 312 17.35 -11.46 1.14
N SER A 313 16.34 -11.19 0.30
CA SER A 313 16.54 -10.42 -0.93
C SER A 313 17.04 -8.99 -0.64
N MET A 314 16.64 -8.43 0.51
CA MET A 314 17.08 -7.11 0.95
C MET A 314 18.44 -7.09 1.67
N GLY A 315 19.02 -8.26 1.99
CA GLY A 315 20.38 -8.38 2.51
C GLY A 315 20.55 -9.21 3.79
N ALA A 316 19.48 -9.78 4.37
CA ALA A 316 19.62 -10.65 5.53
C ALA A 316 20.42 -11.91 5.19
N THR A 317 21.42 -12.24 6.00
CA THR A 317 22.25 -13.45 5.86
C THR A 317 21.67 -14.64 6.62
N ASP A 318 20.95 -14.36 7.70
CA ASP A 318 20.33 -15.35 8.57
C ASP A 318 18.91 -14.91 8.90
N CYS A 319 18.02 -15.88 9.13
CA CYS A 319 16.68 -15.60 9.62
C CYS A 319 16.38 -16.50 10.82
N VAL A 320 15.79 -15.93 11.87
CA VAL A 320 15.50 -16.63 13.12
C VAL A 320 14.07 -16.34 13.53
N ASN A 321 13.27 -17.40 13.67
CA ASN A 321 11.94 -17.30 14.27
C ASN A 321 12.05 -17.62 15.77
N PRO A 322 11.73 -16.68 16.67
CA PRO A 322 11.78 -16.94 18.12
C PRO A 322 10.92 -18.12 18.57
N LYS A 323 9.87 -18.50 17.82
CA LYS A 323 8.99 -19.61 18.14
C LYS A 323 9.63 -20.99 17.89
N ASP A 324 10.74 -21.05 17.18
CA ASP A 324 11.45 -22.30 16.86
C ASP A 324 12.49 -22.67 17.95
N HIS A 325 12.51 -21.93 19.06
CA HIS A 325 13.51 -22.08 20.12
C HIS A 325 12.89 -22.04 21.52
N ASP A 326 13.32 -22.96 22.39
CA ASP A 326 12.93 -22.96 23.81
C ASP A 326 13.66 -21.89 24.63
N LYS A 327 14.81 -21.42 24.15
CA LYS A 327 15.64 -20.43 24.83
C LYS A 327 15.19 -19.01 24.45
N PRO A 328 15.32 -18.03 25.37
CA PRO A 328 15.12 -16.63 25.02
C PRO A 328 15.95 -16.23 23.81
N ILE A 329 15.34 -15.50 22.87
CA ILE A 329 15.93 -15.18 21.57
C ILE A 329 17.31 -14.52 21.68
N GLN A 330 17.54 -13.69 22.71
CA GLN A 330 18.84 -13.08 22.95
C GLN A 330 19.96 -14.10 23.21
N GLN A 331 19.65 -15.22 23.84
CA GLN A 331 20.63 -16.29 24.09
C GLN A 331 20.92 -17.08 22.82
N VAL A 332 19.92 -17.25 21.95
CA VAL A 332 20.08 -17.89 20.64
C VAL A 332 21.04 -17.06 19.79
N ILE A 333 20.80 -15.75 19.69
CA ILE A 333 21.65 -14.84 18.90
C ILE A 333 23.08 -14.76 19.47
N VAL A 334 23.24 -14.69 20.80
CA VAL A 334 24.57 -14.74 21.43
C VAL A 334 25.29 -16.05 21.10
N ALA A 335 24.58 -17.19 21.13
CA ALA A 335 25.18 -18.47 20.75
C ALA A 335 25.59 -18.52 19.26
N MET A 336 24.80 -17.91 18.37
CA MET A 336 25.12 -17.81 16.94
C MET A 336 26.36 -16.94 16.65
N THR A 337 26.69 -16.01 17.55
CA THR A 337 27.71 -14.96 17.33
C THR A 337 28.86 -14.99 18.34
N GLY A 338 28.85 -15.95 19.27
CA GLY A 338 29.82 -16.09 20.35
C GLY A 338 29.54 -15.16 21.54
N TRP A 339 29.53 -13.85 21.32
CA TRP A 339 29.42 -12.84 22.39
C TRP A 339 28.28 -11.83 22.22
N GLY A 340 27.48 -11.97 21.15
CA GLY A 340 26.42 -11.05 20.74
C GLY A 340 26.76 -10.28 19.47
N VAL A 341 25.78 -9.58 18.90
CA VAL A 341 25.94 -8.77 17.68
C VAL A 341 26.50 -7.38 17.96
N ASP A 342 27.24 -6.81 17.02
CA ASP A 342 27.78 -5.44 17.15
C ASP A 342 26.65 -4.42 17.26
N HIS A 343 25.59 -4.59 16.47
CA HIS A 343 24.40 -3.74 16.50
C HIS A 343 23.11 -4.55 16.52
N SER A 344 22.14 -4.12 17.32
CA SER A 344 20.79 -4.66 17.31
C SER A 344 19.77 -3.55 17.14
N PHE A 345 18.75 -3.79 16.31
CA PHE A 345 17.69 -2.83 16.03
C PHE A 345 16.34 -3.43 16.40
N GLU A 346 15.59 -2.75 17.27
CA GLU A 346 14.21 -3.11 17.57
C GLU A 346 13.26 -2.26 16.73
N CYS A 347 12.46 -2.92 15.89
CA CYS A 347 11.60 -2.30 14.89
C CYS A 347 10.12 -2.69 15.08
N ILE A 348 9.68 -2.95 16.33
CA ILE A 348 8.33 -3.44 16.63
C ILE A 348 7.60 -2.47 17.57
N GLY A 349 8.23 -2.07 18.67
CA GLY A 349 7.57 -1.31 19.75
C GLY A 349 7.22 -2.18 20.96
N ASN A 350 7.87 -3.34 21.12
CA ASN A 350 7.63 -4.24 22.24
C ASN A 350 8.78 -4.17 23.26
N VAL A 351 8.51 -3.68 24.47
CA VAL A 351 9.54 -3.48 25.51
C VAL A 351 10.31 -4.76 25.90
N ASN A 352 9.69 -5.94 25.76
CA ASN A 352 10.38 -7.22 26.00
C ASN A 352 11.36 -7.57 24.88
N VAL A 353 10.99 -7.27 23.62
CA VAL A 353 11.88 -7.40 22.47
C VAL A 353 12.98 -6.36 22.53
N MET A 354 12.70 -5.13 22.95
CA MET A 354 13.73 -4.09 23.15
C MET A 354 14.80 -4.54 24.15
N ARG A 355 14.38 -5.19 25.24
CA ARG A 355 15.30 -5.82 26.19
C ARG A 355 16.09 -6.96 25.54
N GLY A 356 15.43 -7.84 24.79
CA GLY A 356 16.09 -8.93 24.07
C GLY A 356 17.14 -8.43 23.08
N ALA A 357 16.84 -7.38 22.32
CA ALA A 357 17.78 -6.72 21.42
C ALA A 357 19.01 -6.22 22.18
N LEU A 358 18.83 -5.49 23.29
CA LEU A 358 19.96 -5.06 24.11
C LEU A 358 20.79 -6.23 24.64
N GLU A 359 20.14 -7.25 25.20
CA GLU A 359 20.83 -8.38 25.82
C GLU A 359 21.54 -9.29 24.80
N CYS A 360 21.17 -9.22 23.52
CA CYS A 360 21.85 -9.93 22.43
C CYS A 360 23.02 -9.15 21.82
N ALA A 361 23.15 -7.85 22.11
CA ALA A 361 24.28 -7.04 21.65
C ALA A 361 25.59 -7.51 22.29
N HIS A 362 26.72 -7.25 21.65
CA HIS A 362 28.03 -7.74 22.02
C HIS A 362 28.48 -7.18 23.38
N ARG A 363 29.02 -8.05 24.24
CA ARG A 363 29.65 -7.60 25.49
C ARG A 363 30.88 -6.72 25.19
N GLY A 364 30.95 -5.53 25.77
CA GLY A 364 32.09 -4.62 25.64
C GLY A 364 31.83 -3.40 24.76
N TRP A 365 31.13 -3.56 23.64
CA TRP A 365 30.89 -2.45 22.70
C TRP A 365 29.53 -2.43 22.01
N GLY A 366 28.73 -3.50 22.11
CA GLY A 366 27.50 -3.67 21.33
C GLY A 366 26.49 -2.55 21.55
N GLN A 367 25.80 -2.15 20.48
CA GLN A 367 24.83 -1.07 20.50
C GLN A 367 23.43 -1.62 20.19
N SER A 368 22.45 -1.27 21.03
CA SER A 368 21.04 -1.52 20.72
C SER A 368 20.32 -0.21 20.45
N VAL A 369 19.67 -0.13 19.28
CA VAL A 369 18.90 1.01 18.82
C VAL A 369 17.42 0.66 18.86
N ILE A 370 16.66 1.40 19.66
CA ILE A 370 15.20 1.34 19.67
C ILE A 370 14.66 2.23 18.55
N ILE A 371 13.87 1.64 17.66
CA ILE A 371 13.14 2.34 16.60
C ILE A 371 11.64 2.24 16.83
N GLY A 372 11.15 1.04 17.20
CA GLY A 372 9.75 0.82 17.48
C GLY A 372 9.21 1.70 18.61
N VAL A 373 7.98 2.19 18.46
CA VAL A 373 7.31 3.05 19.44
C VAL A 373 6.53 2.16 20.41
N ALA A 374 6.88 2.23 21.69
CA ALA A 374 6.17 1.47 22.72
C ALA A 374 4.84 2.15 23.11
N GLY A 375 3.87 1.34 23.54
CA GLY A 375 2.60 1.84 24.05
C GLY A 375 2.75 2.74 25.28
N ALA A 376 1.77 3.61 25.52
CA ALA A 376 1.78 4.55 26.63
C ALA A 376 2.03 3.84 27.98
N GLY A 377 2.93 4.40 28.79
CA GLY A 377 3.24 3.89 30.13
C GLY A 377 4.04 2.59 30.18
N GLN A 378 4.43 2.02 29.02
CA GLN A 378 5.33 0.86 29.00
C GLN A 378 6.77 1.29 29.31
N GLU A 379 7.47 0.47 30.08
CA GLU A 379 8.85 0.73 30.50
C GLU A 379 9.79 -0.36 29.99
N ILE A 380 10.94 0.06 29.49
CA ILE A 380 12.05 -0.84 29.18
C ILE A 380 12.84 -1.15 30.46
N SER A 381 13.29 -2.40 30.61
CA SER A 381 14.08 -2.82 31.76
C SER A 381 15.22 -3.75 31.35
N THR A 382 16.33 -3.69 32.08
CA THR A 382 17.41 -4.67 32.00
C THR A 382 18.19 -4.69 33.31
N ARG A 383 19.11 -5.64 33.48
CA ARG A 383 20.08 -5.59 34.59
C ARG A 383 21.13 -4.52 34.27
N PRO A 384 21.43 -3.56 35.17
CA PRO A 384 22.42 -2.51 34.91
C PRO A 384 23.79 -3.04 34.48
N PHE A 385 24.13 -4.25 34.91
CA PHE A 385 25.36 -4.93 34.52
C PHE A 385 25.52 -5.11 33.00
N GLN A 386 24.41 -5.18 32.24
CA GLN A 386 24.47 -5.22 30.78
C GLN A 386 25.14 -3.97 30.20
N LEU A 387 24.85 -2.79 30.78
CA LEU A 387 25.44 -1.52 30.38
C LEU A 387 26.83 -1.32 30.98
N VAL A 388 27.03 -1.67 32.25
CA VAL A 388 28.36 -1.61 32.92
C VAL A 388 29.40 -2.43 32.14
N THR A 389 28.98 -3.55 31.55
CA THR A 389 29.85 -4.40 30.71
C THR A 389 29.96 -3.94 29.25
N GLY A 390 29.64 -2.68 28.96
CA GLY A 390 30.03 -1.99 27.72
C GLY A 390 28.96 -1.91 26.63
N ARG A 391 27.75 -2.44 26.85
CA ARG A 391 26.64 -2.23 25.89
C ARG A 391 26.13 -0.80 25.97
N LYS A 392 25.62 -0.29 24.85
CA LYS A 392 24.96 1.02 24.75
C LYS A 392 23.51 0.82 24.35
N TRP A 393 22.61 1.54 25.01
CA TRP A 393 21.19 1.56 24.65
C TRP A 393 20.80 2.98 24.23
N MET A 394 20.25 3.11 23.03
CA MET A 394 19.87 4.39 22.44
C MET A 394 18.60 4.25 21.61
N GLY A 395 18.00 5.38 21.25
CA GLY A 395 16.87 5.43 20.33
C GLY A 395 17.20 6.24 19.08
N THR A 396 16.34 6.16 18.08
CA THR A 396 16.42 6.97 16.87
C THR A 396 15.05 7.57 16.55
N ALA A 397 15.03 8.79 16.03
CA ALA A 397 13.83 9.43 15.50
C ALA A 397 14.11 9.80 14.05
N PHE A 398 13.26 9.34 13.13
CA PHE A 398 13.44 9.52 11.68
C PHE A 398 14.85 9.14 11.20
N GLY A 399 15.44 8.11 11.80
CA GLY A 399 16.79 7.64 11.46
C GLY A 399 17.90 8.67 11.74
N GLY A 400 17.66 9.68 12.58
CA GLY A 400 18.58 10.80 12.76
C GLY A 400 18.74 11.70 11.53
N VAL A 401 17.90 11.52 10.51
CA VAL A 401 17.92 12.30 9.27
C VAL A 401 17.29 13.67 9.52
N LYS A 402 17.96 14.72 9.04
CA LYS A 402 17.40 16.06 8.93
C LYS A 402 16.59 16.16 7.65
N GLY A 403 15.27 16.15 7.78
CA GLY A 403 14.36 15.88 6.67
C GLY A 403 14.50 16.85 5.49
N ARG A 404 14.68 18.15 5.69
CA ARG A 404 14.74 19.11 4.57
C ARG A 404 16.10 19.10 3.88
N SER A 405 17.17 18.95 4.65
CA SER A 405 18.54 19.03 4.13
C SER A 405 19.11 17.69 3.63
N GLN A 406 18.58 16.55 4.09
CA GLN A 406 19.15 15.23 3.77
C GLN A 406 18.21 14.29 3.01
N LEU A 407 16.90 14.31 3.28
CA LEU A 407 15.95 13.41 2.59
C LEU A 407 15.94 13.59 1.06
N PRO A 408 16.05 14.80 0.48
CA PRO A 408 16.12 14.94 -0.97
C PRO A 408 17.29 14.14 -1.58
N GLY A 409 18.41 14.00 -0.87
CA GLY A 409 19.51 13.14 -1.31
C GLY A 409 19.14 11.66 -1.31
N MET A 410 18.31 11.21 -0.37
CA MET A 410 17.78 9.83 -0.35
C MET A 410 16.80 9.58 -1.51
N VAL A 411 16.05 10.60 -1.94
CA VAL A 411 15.23 10.52 -3.16
C VAL A 411 16.10 10.30 -4.38
N GLU A 412 17.18 11.05 -4.54
CA GLU A 412 18.14 10.85 -5.64
C GLU A 412 18.77 9.45 -5.60
N GLN A 413 19.15 8.97 -4.41
CA GLN A 413 19.66 7.60 -4.22
C GLN A 413 18.64 6.55 -4.65
N ALA A 414 17.36 6.73 -4.33
CA ALA A 414 16.30 5.83 -4.78
C ALA A 414 16.13 5.85 -6.30
N MET A 415 16.13 7.05 -6.91
CA MET A 415 16.05 7.21 -8.37
C MET A 415 17.25 6.58 -9.10
N HIS A 416 18.43 6.52 -8.47
CA HIS A 416 19.61 5.84 -9.00
C HIS A 416 19.68 4.34 -8.64
N GLY A 417 18.68 3.79 -7.94
CA GLY A 417 18.65 2.38 -7.54
C GLY A 417 19.57 2.01 -6.37
N GLU A 418 20.13 3.00 -5.65
CA GLU A 418 20.92 2.77 -4.44
C GLU A 418 20.04 2.46 -3.22
N ILE A 419 18.81 3.01 -3.21
CA ILE A 419 17.74 2.67 -2.26
C ILE A 419 16.62 1.99 -3.04
N GLU A 420 16.36 0.71 -2.73
CA GLU A 420 15.28 -0.05 -3.34
C GLU A 420 13.96 0.28 -2.64
N LEU A 421 13.04 0.97 -3.31
CA LEU A 421 11.71 1.32 -2.75
C LEU A 421 10.60 0.36 -3.21
N ALA A 422 10.65 -0.09 -4.47
CA ALA A 422 9.62 -0.96 -5.04
C ALA A 422 9.29 -2.22 -4.19
N PRO A 423 10.26 -2.94 -3.56
CA PRO A 423 9.94 -4.10 -2.72
C PRO A 423 9.10 -3.78 -1.46
N PHE A 424 9.05 -2.51 -1.04
CA PHE A 424 8.20 -2.06 0.07
C PHE A 424 6.77 -1.75 -0.36
N VAL A 425 6.54 -1.48 -1.65
CA VAL A 425 5.20 -1.21 -2.21
C VAL A 425 4.59 -2.52 -2.66
N THR A 426 3.71 -3.04 -1.82
CA THR A 426 3.15 -4.38 -2.00
C THR A 426 1.69 -4.39 -2.44
N HIS A 427 1.00 -3.27 -2.23
CA HIS A 427 -0.36 -3.00 -2.68
C HIS A 427 -0.47 -1.50 -2.99
N THR A 428 -1.20 -1.18 -4.05
CA THR A 428 -1.56 0.18 -4.42
C THR A 428 -3.08 0.23 -4.53
N MET A 429 -3.69 1.15 -3.79
CA MET A 429 -5.13 1.19 -3.59
C MET A 429 -5.62 2.63 -3.59
N GLU A 430 -6.83 2.84 -4.11
CA GLU A 430 -7.50 4.14 -4.02
C GLU A 430 -7.86 4.48 -2.56
N LEU A 431 -7.95 5.77 -2.24
CA LEU A 431 -8.20 6.27 -0.89
C LEU A 431 -9.48 5.67 -0.25
N GLU A 432 -10.48 5.34 -1.06
CA GLU A 432 -11.75 4.75 -0.61
C GLU A 432 -11.57 3.38 0.06
N ARG A 433 -10.47 2.69 -0.25
CA ARG A 433 -10.14 1.36 0.29
C ARG A 433 -9.15 1.41 1.45
N ILE A 434 -8.94 2.58 2.05
CA ILE A 434 -7.94 2.75 3.11
C ILE A 434 -8.16 1.81 4.31
N ASN A 435 -9.40 1.51 4.70
CA ASN A 435 -9.67 0.56 5.78
C ASN A 435 -9.17 -0.85 5.44
N GLU A 436 -9.32 -1.29 4.19
CA GLU A 436 -8.78 -2.56 3.70
C GLU A 436 -7.24 -2.53 3.69
N ALA A 437 -6.62 -1.39 3.38
CA ALA A 437 -5.17 -1.23 3.49
C ALA A 437 -4.68 -1.40 4.94
N PHE A 438 -5.43 -0.88 5.93
CA PHE A 438 -5.16 -1.15 7.34
C PHE A 438 -5.31 -2.64 7.68
N GLU A 439 -6.36 -3.32 7.20
CA GLU A 439 -6.56 -4.75 7.42
C GLU A 439 -5.40 -5.59 6.85
N LEU A 440 -5.01 -5.36 5.59
CA LEU A 440 -3.89 -6.04 4.93
C LEU A 440 -2.56 -5.85 5.68
N MET A 441 -2.32 -4.64 6.18
CA MET A 441 -1.14 -4.34 7.00
C MET A 441 -1.13 -5.17 8.30
N HIS A 442 -2.27 -5.27 9.01
CA HIS A 442 -2.37 -6.07 10.23
C HIS A 442 -2.23 -7.58 9.97
N GLU A 443 -2.71 -8.06 8.83
CA GLU A 443 -2.57 -9.48 8.44
C GLU A 443 -1.15 -9.87 8.01
N GLY A 444 -0.29 -8.89 7.70
CA GLY A 444 1.07 -9.14 7.23
C GLY A 444 1.14 -9.81 5.85
N LYS A 445 0.08 -9.66 5.03
CA LYS A 445 0.00 -10.15 3.66
C LYS A 445 0.23 -8.98 2.74
N SER A 446 1.38 -8.91 2.09
CA SER A 446 1.66 -7.82 1.17
C SER A 446 2.64 -8.28 0.06
N ILE A 447 2.06 -8.84 -1.02
CA ILE A 447 2.71 -9.16 -2.30
C ILE A 447 1.62 -9.01 -3.38
N ARG A 448 1.89 -8.22 -4.43
CA ARG A 448 0.93 -7.85 -5.50
C ARG A 448 0.36 -9.08 -6.21
N SER A 449 -0.96 -9.20 -6.23
CA SER A 449 -1.77 -10.06 -7.12
C SER A 449 -3.14 -9.42 -7.17
N ASP A 450 -3.54 -8.93 -8.34
CA ASP A 450 -4.80 -8.21 -8.51
C ASP A 450 -5.94 -9.21 -8.73
N VAL A 451 -7.06 -9.05 -8.03
CA VAL A 451 -8.25 -9.89 -8.22
C VAL A 451 -9.31 -9.12 -8.98
N TYR A 452 -9.73 -9.69 -10.10
CA TYR A 452 -10.75 -9.13 -10.99
C TYR A 452 -12.02 -9.94 -10.87
N ARG A 453 -13.16 -9.24 -10.95
CA ARG A 453 -14.49 -9.84 -11.00
C ARG A 453 -15.13 -9.53 -12.34
N HIS A 454 -15.74 -10.52 -12.98
CA HIS A 454 -16.51 -10.32 -14.20
C HIS A 454 -17.78 -11.18 -14.22
N GLY A 455 -18.77 -10.78 -15.02
CA GLY A 455 -19.90 -11.64 -15.36
C GLY A 455 -19.47 -12.66 -16.41
N SER A 456 -19.64 -13.95 -16.11
CA SER A 456 -19.37 -15.03 -17.07
C SER A 456 -20.60 -15.31 -17.92
N ALA A 457 -20.44 -15.26 -19.24
CA ALA A 457 -21.51 -15.61 -20.17
C ALA A 457 -21.65 -17.15 -20.28
N VAL A 458 -20.54 -17.86 -20.17
CA VAL A 458 -20.48 -19.34 -20.18
C VAL A 458 -21.11 -19.93 -18.92
N LEU A 459 -20.82 -19.36 -17.75
CA LEU A 459 -21.27 -19.90 -16.46
C LEU A 459 -22.54 -19.23 -15.94
N GLY A 460 -22.99 -18.12 -16.54
CA GLY A 460 -24.21 -17.43 -16.14
C GLY A 460 -24.19 -16.85 -14.72
N CYS A 461 -22.99 -16.62 -14.16
CA CYS A 461 -22.79 -16.03 -12.84
C CYS A 461 -21.55 -15.13 -12.82
N ALA A 462 -21.33 -14.42 -11.73
CA ALA A 462 -20.09 -13.68 -11.54
C ALA A 462 -18.94 -14.64 -11.16
N MET A 463 -17.75 -14.39 -11.71
CA MET A 463 -16.53 -15.12 -11.42
C MET A 463 -15.43 -14.16 -11.00
N ASN A 464 -14.57 -14.61 -10.09
CA ASN A 464 -13.33 -13.93 -9.78
C ASN A 464 -12.15 -14.66 -10.44
N PHE A 465 -11.10 -13.91 -10.77
CA PHE A 465 -9.80 -14.47 -11.09
C PHE A 465 -8.68 -13.53 -10.64
N ALA A 466 -7.60 -14.10 -10.12
CA ALA A 466 -6.40 -13.37 -9.79
C ALA A 466 -5.45 -13.32 -10.99
N VAL A 467 -4.76 -12.19 -11.17
CA VAL A 467 -3.68 -12.02 -12.13
C VAL A 467 -2.45 -11.51 -11.43
N TYR A 468 -1.34 -12.21 -11.64
CA TYR A 468 -0.01 -11.70 -11.34
C TYR A 468 0.66 -11.25 -12.64
N LEU A 469 0.95 -9.96 -12.73
CA LEU A 469 1.74 -9.37 -13.81
C LEU A 469 3.19 -9.21 -13.32
N PRO A 470 4.16 -9.95 -13.89
CA PRO A 470 5.56 -9.76 -13.56
C PRO A 470 6.09 -8.44 -14.14
N PRO A 471 7.17 -7.84 -13.63
CA PRO A 471 7.64 -6.50 -14.05
C PRO A 471 7.88 -6.36 -15.56
N GLN A 472 8.27 -7.43 -16.24
CA GLN A 472 8.49 -7.43 -17.69
C GLN A 472 7.21 -7.12 -18.48
N ALA A 473 6.03 -7.33 -17.88
CA ALA A 473 4.73 -7.08 -18.51
C ALA A 473 4.47 -5.60 -18.81
N GLU A 474 5.22 -4.69 -18.18
CA GLU A 474 5.14 -3.25 -18.44
C GLU A 474 5.63 -2.86 -19.83
N THR A 475 6.56 -3.64 -20.39
CA THR A 475 7.22 -3.34 -21.66
C THR A 475 7.01 -4.41 -22.73
N GLU A 476 6.65 -5.62 -22.32
CA GLU A 476 6.56 -6.78 -23.21
C GLU A 476 5.24 -7.51 -23.05
N ARG A 477 4.80 -8.18 -24.11
CA ARG A 477 3.72 -9.17 -24.02
C ARG A 477 4.29 -10.51 -23.60
N LEU A 478 3.78 -11.08 -22.51
CA LEU A 478 4.34 -12.27 -21.87
C LEU A 478 3.47 -13.51 -22.02
N PRO A 479 4.03 -14.72 -21.94
CA PRO A 479 3.23 -15.95 -21.89
C PRO A 479 2.44 -16.04 -20.58
N VAL A 480 1.33 -16.79 -20.61
CA VAL A 480 0.41 -16.95 -19.48
C VAL A 480 0.44 -18.38 -18.96
N LEU A 481 0.56 -18.56 -17.66
CA LEU A 481 0.34 -19.81 -16.95
C LEU A 481 -1.00 -19.74 -16.22
N TYR A 482 -1.94 -20.59 -16.63
CA TYR A 482 -3.21 -20.76 -15.93
C TYR A 482 -3.06 -21.79 -14.81
N TRP A 483 -3.40 -21.39 -13.59
CA TRP A 483 -3.42 -22.26 -12.42
C TRP A 483 -4.85 -22.64 -12.04
N LEU A 484 -5.12 -23.93 -11.95
CA LEU A 484 -6.41 -24.49 -11.55
C LEU A 484 -6.33 -25.02 -10.11
N SER A 485 -7.09 -24.41 -9.21
CA SER A 485 -7.16 -24.81 -7.81
C SER A 485 -8.10 -26.02 -7.60
N GLY A 486 -7.93 -26.68 -6.45
CA GLY A 486 -8.73 -27.84 -6.05
C GLY A 486 -9.72 -27.52 -4.93
N LEU A 487 -10.05 -28.54 -4.14
CA LEU A 487 -11.06 -28.50 -3.08
C LEU A 487 -11.02 -27.24 -2.21
N THR A 488 -12.19 -26.68 -1.95
CA THR A 488 -12.51 -25.53 -1.09
C THR A 488 -11.69 -24.27 -1.35
N CYS A 489 -11.02 -24.19 -2.50
CA CYS A 489 -10.19 -23.05 -2.87
C CYS A 489 -10.94 -22.00 -3.67
N THR A 490 -10.53 -20.75 -3.52
CA THR A 490 -10.81 -19.66 -4.46
C THR A 490 -9.52 -19.21 -5.14
N GLU A 491 -9.58 -18.16 -5.96
CA GLU A 491 -8.42 -17.48 -6.51
C GLU A 491 -7.39 -17.08 -5.43
N GLN A 492 -7.89 -16.73 -4.24
CA GLN A 492 -7.09 -16.26 -3.09
C GLN A 492 -6.15 -17.34 -2.55
N ASN A 493 -6.57 -18.61 -2.53
CA ASN A 493 -5.78 -19.67 -1.91
C ASN A 493 -4.40 -19.82 -2.57
N PHE A 494 -4.37 -19.80 -3.90
CA PHE A 494 -3.13 -19.98 -4.65
C PHE A 494 -2.22 -18.76 -4.50
N ILE A 495 -2.74 -17.55 -4.73
CA ILE A 495 -1.93 -16.34 -4.66
C ILE A 495 -1.40 -16.06 -3.25
N ALA A 496 -2.12 -16.48 -2.20
CA ALA A 496 -1.67 -16.29 -0.83
C ALA A 496 -0.70 -17.37 -0.32
N LYS A 497 -0.78 -18.60 -0.83
CA LYS A 497 -0.10 -19.76 -0.20
C LYS A 497 0.98 -20.40 -1.06
N ALA A 498 0.93 -20.24 -2.39
CA ALA A 498 1.85 -20.96 -3.27
C ALA A 498 3.24 -20.32 -3.36
N GLY A 499 3.37 -19.00 -3.17
CA GLY A 499 4.66 -18.31 -3.39
C GLY A 499 5.09 -18.27 -4.87
N ALA A 500 4.13 -18.38 -5.78
CA ALA A 500 4.34 -18.48 -7.23
C ALA A 500 4.90 -17.19 -7.87
N GLN A 501 4.58 -16.02 -7.29
CA GLN A 501 4.84 -14.70 -7.86
C GLN A 501 6.33 -14.45 -8.10
N ARG A 502 7.19 -14.86 -7.16
CA ARG A 502 8.65 -14.74 -7.30
C ARG A 502 9.15 -15.41 -8.57
N TYR A 503 8.76 -16.66 -8.79
CA TYR A 503 9.24 -17.45 -9.92
C TYR A 503 8.61 -16.99 -11.25
N ALA A 504 7.36 -16.53 -11.18
CA ALA A 504 6.69 -15.89 -12.31
C ALA A 504 7.43 -14.62 -12.76
N ALA A 505 7.90 -13.79 -11.83
CA ALA A 505 8.76 -12.64 -12.12
C ALA A 505 10.13 -13.05 -12.65
N GLU A 506 10.79 -14.03 -12.03
CA GLU A 506 12.09 -14.54 -12.48
C GLU A 506 12.02 -15.00 -13.95
N HIS A 507 10.92 -15.64 -14.32
CA HIS A 507 10.75 -16.20 -15.64
C HIS A 507 9.94 -15.33 -16.61
N GLY A 508 9.42 -14.17 -16.21
CA GLY A 508 8.60 -13.33 -17.09
C GLY A 508 7.36 -14.07 -17.60
N VAL A 509 6.60 -14.68 -16.69
CA VAL A 509 5.35 -15.42 -16.99
C VAL A 509 4.21 -14.76 -16.22
N ILE A 510 3.12 -14.41 -16.90
CA ILE A 510 1.88 -13.97 -16.26
C ILE A 510 1.22 -15.19 -15.62
N VAL A 511 0.75 -15.06 -14.38
CA VAL A 511 0.01 -16.16 -13.72
C VAL A 511 -1.44 -15.75 -13.51
N VAL A 512 -2.36 -16.61 -13.95
CA VAL A 512 -3.81 -16.41 -13.83
C VAL A 512 -4.41 -17.55 -13.03
N ALA A 513 -5.13 -17.24 -11.95
CA ALA A 513 -5.81 -18.22 -11.12
C ALA A 513 -7.31 -17.85 -10.98
N PRO A 514 -8.23 -18.56 -11.66
CA PRO A 514 -9.65 -18.31 -11.48
C PRO A 514 -10.20 -18.94 -10.20
N ASP A 515 -11.43 -18.56 -9.88
CA ASP A 515 -12.30 -19.33 -8.99
C ASP A 515 -12.37 -20.80 -9.42
N THR A 516 -12.35 -21.70 -8.43
CA THR A 516 -12.39 -23.15 -8.65
C THR A 516 -13.74 -23.62 -9.22
N SER A 517 -14.82 -22.87 -8.97
CA SER A 517 -16.17 -23.24 -9.40
C SER A 517 -17.06 -21.99 -9.50
N PRO A 518 -18.19 -22.08 -10.22
CA PRO A 518 -19.26 -21.09 -10.14
C PRO A 518 -19.78 -20.98 -8.70
N ARG A 519 -20.13 -19.77 -8.26
CA ARG A 519 -20.66 -19.52 -6.91
C ARG A 519 -21.76 -18.48 -6.88
N GLY A 520 -22.53 -18.48 -5.80
CA GLY A 520 -23.53 -17.47 -5.49
C GLY A 520 -24.95 -18.01 -5.35
N GLU A 521 -25.87 -17.09 -5.08
CA GLU A 521 -27.29 -17.40 -4.95
C GLU A 521 -27.84 -17.91 -6.28
N GLY A 522 -28.50 -19.07 -6.26
CA GLY A 522 -29.03 -19.72 -7.46
C GLY A 522 -28.06 -20.68 -8.17
N VAL A 523 -26.78 -20.71 -7.79
CA VAL A 523 -25.83 -21.72 -8.29
C VAL A 523 -25.99 -23.01 -7.49
N ALA A 524 -26.16 -24.15 -8.19
CA ALA A 524 -26.26 -25.46 -7.56
C ALA A 524 -25.07 -25.74 -6.63
N ASP A 525 -25.36 -26.33 -5.47
CA ASP A 525 -24.38 -26.65 -4.44
C ASP A 525 -24.68 -28.01 -3.79
N ASP A 526 -23.67 -28.62 -3.17
CA ASP A 526 -23.80 -29.85 -2.39
C ASP A 526 -23.43 -29.56 -0.93
N PRO A 527 -24.18 -30.08 0.07
CA PRO A 527 -23.83 -29.88 1.46
C PRO A 527 -22.47 -30.49 1.86
N ALA A 528 -21.98 -31.48 1.12
CA ALA A 528 -20.66 -32.04 1.36
C ALA A 528 -19.58 -31.17 0.70
N TYR A 529 -18.45 -31.04 1.38
CA TYR A 529 -17.32 -30.20 0.97
C TYR A 529 -16.66 -30.61 -0.36
N ASP A 530 -17.02 -31.77 -0.92
CA ASP A 530 -16.36 -32.42 -2.05
C ASP A 530 -17.16 -32.40 -3.36
N LEU A 531 -18.25 -31.62 -3.42
CA LEU A 531 -18.98 -31.32 -4.65
C LEU A 531 -19.56 -29.89 -4.61
N GLY A 532 -19.69 -29.24 -5.76
CA GLY A 532 -20.43 -27.98 -5.88
C GLY A 532 -19.57 -26.73 -5.70
N GLN A 533 -20.08 -25.71 -5.01
CA GLN A 533 -19.44 -24.39 -4.90
C GLN A 533 -18.12 -24.45 -4.12
N GLY A 534 -17.98 -25.45 -3.25
CA GLY A 534 -16.74 -25.74 -2.56
C GLY A 534 -15.79 -26.62 -3.37
N ALA A 535 -16.25 -27.35 -4.39
CA ALA A 535 -15.46 -28.39 -5.05
C ALA A 535 -15.98 -28.67 -6.46
N GLY A 536 -15.41 -27.93 -7.42
CA GLY A 536 -15.71 -28.06 -8.84
C GLY A 536 -14.70 -28.93 -9.59
N PHE A 537 -15.19 -29.73 -10.54
CA PHE A 537 -14.38 -30.29 -11.61
C PHE A 537 -14.39 -29.34 -12.81
N TYR A 538 -13.27 -29.29 -13.54
CA TYR A 538 -13.12 -28.45 -14.74
C TYR A 538 -13.71 -29.12 -15.99
N LEU A 539 -15.01 -29.39 -15.94
CA LEU A 539 -15.80 -30.06 -16.98
C LEU A 539 -17.03 -29.22 -17.35
N ASN A 540 -17.77 -29.66 -18.37
CA ASN A 540 -19.12 -29.15 -18.66
C ASN A 540 -20.15 -30.17 -18.21
N ALA A 541 -20.93 -29.83 -17.18
CA ALA A 541 -22.03 -30.64 -16.70
C ALA A 541 -23.16 -30.69 -17.73
N THR A 542 -23.79 -31.86 -17.85
CA THR A 542 -24.95 -32.12 -18.72
C THR A 542 -26.23 -32.35 -17.93
N GLN A 543 -26.12 -32.67 -16.64
CA GLN A 543 -27.26 -32.91 -15.76
C GLN A 543 -27.70 -31.64 -15.02
N LEU A 544 -29.00 -31.40 -14.96
CA LEU A 544 -29.58 -30.36 -14.10
C LEU A 544 -29.54 -30.80 -12.62
N PRO A 545 -29.37 -29.86 -11.66
CA PRO A 545 -29.28 -28.41 -11.85
C PRO A 545 -27.89 -27.90 -12.26
N TRP A 546 -26.86 -28.75 -12.24
CA TRP A 546 -25.46 -28.35 -12.45
C TRP A 546 -25.18 -27.74 -13.83
N ALA A 547 -25.80 -28.27 -14.89
CA ALA A 547 -25.62 -27.81 -16.27
C ALA A 547 -25.98 -26.33 -16.49
N ALA A 548 -26.71 -25.69 -15.56
CA ALA A 548 -27.01 -24.28 -15.62
C ALA A 548 -25.76 -23.39 -15.47
N HIS A 549 -24.77 -23.81 -14.67
CA HIS A 549 -23.62 -23.00 -14.31
C HIS A 549 -22.26 -23.71 -14.44
N TYR A 550 -22.19 -25.03 -14.25
CA TYR A 550 -20.93 -25.78 -14.20
C TYR A 550 -20.43 -26.13 -15.61
N ARG A 551 -20.00 -25.10 -16.34
CA ARG A 551 -19.36 -25.18 -17.66
C ARG A 551 -17.89 -24.74 -17.59
N MET A 552 -17.19 -25.23 -16.58
CA MET A 552 -15.84 -24.79 -16.22
C MET A 552 -14.79 -25.14 -17.28
N HIS A 553 -15.00 -26.20 -18.06
CA HIS A 553 -14.13 -26.49 -19.20
C HIS A 553 -14.18 -25.33 -20.21
N ASP A 554 -15.36 -24.94 -20.69
CA ASP A 554 -15.49 -23.86 -21.68
C ASP A 554 -15.03 -22.51 -21.12
N TYR A 555 -15.27 -22.27 -19.84
CA TYR A 555 -14.79 -21.06 -19.17
C TYR A 555 -13.25 -20.97 -19.17
N VAL A 556 -12.56 -22.02 -18.71
CA VAL A 556 -11.09 -22.03 -18.64
C VAL A 556 -10.44 -22.13 -20.02
N VAL A 557 -11.11 -22.79 -20.96
CA VAL A 557 -10.56 -23.01 -22.30
C VAL A 557 -10.77 -21.77 -23.17
N ASP A 558 -11.96 -21.19 -23.20
CA ASP A 558 -12.34 -20.14 -24.14
C ASP A 558 -12.54 -18.76 -23.49
N GLU A 559 -13.43 -18.64 -22.51
CA GLU A 559 -13.86 -17.33 -22.01
C GLU A 559 -12.76 -16.60 -21.22
N LEU A 560 -12.15 -17.27 -20.24
CA LEU A 560 -11.12 -16.69 -19.40
C LEU A 560 -9.86 -16.31 -20.21
N PRO A 561 -9.31 -17.16 -21.10
CA PRO A 561 -8.17 -16.74 -21.90
C PRO A 561 -8.46 -15.60 -22.86
N ALA A 562 -9.67 -15.56 -23.45
CA ALA A 562 -10.07 -14.44 -24.31
C ALA A 562 -10.14 -13.12 -23.51
N LEU A 563 -10.68 -13.17 -22.29
CA LEU A 563 -10.71 -12.02 -21.38
C LEU A 563 -9.30 -11.57 -21.01
N VAL A 564 -8.42 -12.51 -20.63
CA VAL A 564 -7.05 -12.21 -20.22
C VAL A 564 -6.26 -11.59 -21.36
N GLU A 565 -6.37 -12.13 -22.58
CA GLU A 565 -5.63 -11.64 -23.75
C GLU A 565 -6.14 -10.30 -24.27
N ALA A 566 -7.39 -9.96 -23.99
CA ALA A 566 -7.94 -8.65 -24.29
C ALA A 566 -7.51 -7.59 -23.25
N ALA A 567 -7.44 -7.96 -21.96
CA ALA A 567 -7.26 -7.03 -20.86
C ALA A 567 -5.79 -6.83 -20.43
N PHE A 568 -4.92 -7.82 -20.67
CA PHE A 568 -3.55 -7.83 -20.15
C PHE A 568 -2.52 -7.99 -21.27
N PRO A 569 -1.23 -7.65 -21.03
CA PRO A 569 -0.15 -7.81 -22.01
C PRO A 569 0.24 -9.29 -22.17
N ALA A 570 -0.70 -10.13 -22.63
CA ALA A 570 -0.49 -11.53 -22.91
C ALA A 570 -0.05 -11.75 -24.37
N SER A 571 0.90 -12.67 -24.57
CA SER A 571 1.46 -13.06 -25.87
C SER A 571 0.62 -14.10 -26.63
N GLY A 572 -0.44 -14.63 -26.00
CA GLY A 572 -1.23 -15.75 -26.53
C GLY A 572 -0.59 -17.14 -26.34
N MET A 573 0.65 -17.21 -25.84
CA MET A 573 1.28 -18.48 -25.46
C MET A 573 0.81 -18.91 -24.07
N ARG A 574 0.34 -20.16 -23.93
CA ARG A 574 -0.36 -20.63 -22.74
C ARG A 574 0.26 -21.91 -22.16
N GLY A 575 0.50 -21.91 -20.86
CA GLY A 575 0.72 -23.11 -20.05
C GLY A 575 -0.46 -23.34 -19.12
N ILE A 576 -0.65 -24.58 -18.67
CA ILE A 576 -1.71 -24.92 -17.71
C ILE A 576 -1.18 -25.82 -16.60
N SER A 577 -1.52 -25.50 -15.35
CA SER A 577 -1.14 -26.25 -14.17
C SER A 577 -2.30 -26.30 -13.19
N GLY A 578 -2.26 -27.21 -12.22
CA GLY A 578 -3.23 -27.20 -11.14
C GLY A 578 -2.91 -28.17 -10.01
N HIS A 579 -3.74 -28.12 -8.98
CA HIS A 579 -3.65 -28.98 -7.80
C HIS A 579 -4.93 -29.79 -7.58
N SER A 580 -4.83 -31.08 -7.22
CA SER A 580 -5.98 -31.92 -6.87
C SER A 580 -7.01 -32.01 -8.01
N MET A 581 -8.27 -31.63 -7.79
CA MET A 581 -9.30 -31.48 -8.84
C MET A 581 -8.88 -30.52 -9.97
N GLY A 582 -8.11 -29.48 -9.65
CA GLY A 582 -7.52 -28.58 -10.65
C GLY A 582 -6.34 -29.19 -11.39
N GLY A 583 -5.56 -30.05 -10.74
CA GLY A 583 -4.52 -30.84 -11.40
C GLY A 583 -5.12 -31.81 -12.41
N HIS A 584 -6.23 -32.44 -12.03
CA HIS A 584 -7.07 -33.21 -12.94
C HIS A 584 -7.57 -32.37 -14.14
N GLY A 585 -8.10 -31.18 -13.86
CA GLY A 585 -8.52 -30.23 -14.90
C GLY A 585 -7.40 -29.87 -15.87
N ALA A 586 -6.20 -29.57 -15.36
CA ALA A 586 -5.05 -29.21 -16.18
C ALA A 586 -4.65 -30.34 -17.14
N LEU A 587 -4.59 -31.59 -16.66
CA LEU A 587 -4.26 -32.75 -17.48
C LEU A 587 -5.32 -33.00 -18.56
N THR A 588 -6.60 -33.03 -18.19
CA THR A 588 -7.67 -33.33 -19.14
C THR A 588 -7.87 -32.22 -20.17
N ILE A 589 -7.80 -30.95 -19.77
CA ILE A 589 -7.90 -29.81 -20.68
C ILE A 589 -6.74 -29.83 -21.70
N ALA A 590 -5.50 -30.07 -21.27
CA ALA A 590 -4.36 -30.16 -22.17
C ALA A 590 -4.54 -31.30 -23.20
N LEU A 591 -4.90 -32.51 -22.75
CA LEU A 591 -5.09 -33.68 -23.62
C LEU A 591 -6.23 -33.50 -24.64
N ARG A 592 -7.30 -32.79 -24.26
CA ARG A 592 -8.48 -32.58 -25.11
C ARG A 592 -8.35 -31.43 -26.11
N ASN A 593 -7.37 -30.56 -25.93
CA ASN A 593 -7.19 -29.37 -26.78
C ASN A 593 -5.78 -29.35 -27.42
N PRO A 594 -5.46 -30.32 -28.30
CA PRO A 594 -4.13 -30.43 -28.88
C PRO A 594 -3.65 -29.13 -29.53
N GLY A 595 -2.43 -28.71 -29.19
CA GLY A 595 -1.81 -27.49 -29.71
C GLY A 595 -2.29 -26.17 -29.08
N ARG A 596 -3.24 -26.21 -28.13
CA ARG A 596 -3.73 -25.01 -27.44
C ARG A 596 -2.81 -24.53 -26.32
N TYR A 597 -2.07 -25.46 -25.71
CA TYR A 597 -1.10 -25.20 -24.65
C TYR A 597 0.29 -25.63 -25.10
N ARG A 598 1.34 -25.00 -24.54
CA ARG A 598 2.74 -25.39 -24.81
C ARG A 598 3.35 -26.25 -23.70
N SER A 599 2.71 -26.28 -22.54
CA SER A 599 3.17 -27.06 -21.39
C SER A 599 2.02 -27.34 -20.44
N VAL A 600 2.12 -28.49 -19.78
CA VAL A 600 1.19 -28.92 -18.74
C VAL A 600 1.97 -29.46 -17.55
N SER A 601 1.49 -29.16 -16.34
CA SER A 601 1.96 -29.83 -15.12
C SER A 601 0.82 -29.98 -14.10
N ALA A 602 1.01 -30.79 -13.06
CA ALA A 602 0.01 -30.95 -12.01
C ALA A 602 0.63 -31.34 -10.66
N PHE A 603 -0.01 -30.91 -9.58
CA PHE A 603 0.27 -31.32 -8.19
C PHE A 603 -0.85 -32.21 -7.67
N SER A 604 -0.49 -33.35 -7.08
CA SER A 604 -1.41 -34.31 -6.47
C SER A 604 -2.72 -34.48 -7.25
N PRO A 605 -2.70 -34.71 -8.58
CA PRO A 605 -3.92 -34.71 -9.39
C PRO A 605 -4.79 -35.94 -9.11
N ILE A 606 -6.12 -35.78 -9.24
CA ILE A 606 -7.04 -36.91 -9.36
C ILE A 606 -6.93 -37.46 -10.79
N VAL A 607 -6.11 -38.49 -11.02
CA VAL A 607 -5.77 -38.89 -12.40
C VAL A 607 -6.83 -39.75 -13.07
N ALA A 608 -7.63 -40.49 -12.31
CA ALA A 608 -8.62 -41.44 -12.80
C ALA A 608 -9.98 -41.28 -12.08
N PRO A 609 -10.65 -40.11 -12.21
CA PRO A 609 -11.93 -39.85 -11.53
C PRO A 609 -13.00 -40.92 -11.78
N ALA A 610 -13.02 -41.59 -12.94
CA ALA A 610 -14.00 -42.65 -13.23
C ALA A 610 -13.85 -43.90 -12.35
N ARG A 611 -12.79 -43.97 -11.54
CA ARG A 611 -12.37 -45.14 -10.75
C ARG A 611 -12.16 -44.84 -9.27
N VAL A 612 -12.52 -43.64 -8.80
CA VAL A 612 -12.29 -43.21 -7.42
C VAL A 612 -13.52 -42.52 -6.84
N PRO A 613 -13.74 -42.59 -5.51
CA PRO A 613 -15.02 -42.14 -4.91
C PRO A 613 -15.40 -40.68 -5.21
N TRP A 614 -14.46 -39.74 -5.16
CA TRP A 614 -14.76 -38.33 -5.47
C TRP A 614 -15.16 -38.14 -6.92
N GLY A 615 -14.47 -38.81 -7.85
CA GLY A 615 -14.79 -38.72 -9.26
C GLY A 615 -16.10 -39.43 -9.62
N GLU A 616 -16.39 -40.59 -9.04
CA GLU A 616 -17.68 -41.28 -9.25
C GLU A 616 -18.85 -40.42 -8.75
N LYS A 617 -18.72 -39.78 -7.58
CA LYS A 617 -19.71 -38.84 -7.05
C LYS A 617 -19.90 -37.66 -8.00
N ALA A 618 -18.82 -36.96 -8.35
CA ALA A 618 -18.87 -35.76 -9.17
C ALA A 618 -19.35 -36.05 -10.60
N PHE A 619 -18.88 -37.12 -11.24
CA PHE A 619 -19.27 -37.48 -12.60
C PHE A 619 -20.70 -37.98 -12.69
N THR A 620 -21.17 -38.76 -11.70
CA THR A 620 -22.59 -39.12 -11.64
C THR A 620 -23.46 -37.88 -11.52
N ALA A 621 -23.07 -36.92 -10.67
CA ALA A 621 -23.82 -35.68 -10.48
C ALA A 621 -23.80 -34.78 -11.72
N TYR A 622 -22.62 -34.58 -12.33
CA TYR A 622 -22.45 -33.64 -13.43
C TYR A 622 -22.80 -34.20 -14.80
N LEU A 623 -22.44 -35.45 -15.09
CA LEU A 623 -22.54 -36.07 -16.42
C LEU A 623 -23.66 -37.12 -16.48
N GLY A 624 -24.04 -37.70 -15.35
CA GLY A 624 -25.03 -38.77 -15.25
C GLY A 624 -24.37 -40.13 -15.05
N PRO A 625 -25.15 -41.22 -14.95
CA PRO A 625 -24.65 -42.55 -14.59
C PRO A 625 -23.92 -43.28 -15.73
N ASP A 626 -23.96 -42.77 -16.96
CA ASP A 626 -23.31 -43.40 -18.10
C ASP A 626 -21.79 -43.18 -18.05
N ARG A 627 -21.06 -44.25 -17.74
CA ARG A 627 -19.59 -44.22 -17.66
C ARG A 627 -18.92 -43.94 -19.02
N ALA A 628 -19.61 -44.13 -20.14
CA ALA A 628 -19.06 -43.78 -21.44
C ALA A 628 -18.84 -42.25 -21.57
N ASP A 629 -19.70 -41.45 -20.95
CA ASP A 629 -19.58 -39.98 -20.96
C ASP A 629 -18.42 -39.51 -20.06
N TRP A 630 -18.08 -40.28 -19.04
CA TRP A 630 -17.00 -39.98 -18.09
C TRP A 630 -15.62 -40.06 -18.73
N ALA A 631 -15.44 -40.96 -19.71
CA ALA A 631 -14.16 -41.18 -20.39
C ALA A 631 -13.61 -39.90 -21.05
N ARG A 632 -14.49 -38.96 -21.41
CA ARG A 632 -14.11 -37.67 -22.00
C ARG A 632 -13.47 -36.70 -21.00
N TYR A 633 -13.60 -36.97 -19.70
CA TYR A 633 -13.05 -36.16 -18.62
C TYR A 633 -12.16 -37.00 -17.70
N ASP A 634 -11.69 -38.18 -18.10
CA ASP A 634 -10.74 -38.98 -17.31
C ASP A 634 -9.38 -38.98 -18.01
N ALA A 635 -8.31 -38.53 -17.33
CA ALA A 635 -7.00 -38.40 -17.96
C ALA A 635 -6.43 -39.77 -18.40
N THR A 636 -6.70 -40.84 -17.65
CA THR A 636 -6.23 -42.19 -18.00
C THR A 636 -6.98 -42.81 -19.19
N GLU A 637 -8.26 -42.44 -19.38
CA GLU A 637 -9.03 -42.83 -20.56
C GLU A 637 -8.65 -42.00 -21.79
N LEU A 638 -8.50 -40.68 -21.63
CA LEU A 638 -8.10 -39.77 -22.70
C LEU A 638 -6.74 -40.17 -23.31
N LEU A 639 -5.77 -40.56 -22.48
CA LEU A 639 -4.43 -40.97 -22.94
C LEU A 639 -4.47 -42.11 -23.97
N GLN A 640 -5.48 -42.98 -23.96
CA GLN A 640 -5.59 -44.10 -24.90
C GLN A 640 -5.85 -43.64 -26.35
N THR A 641 -6.45 -42.46 -26.51
CA THR A 641 -6.88 -41.93 -27.83
C THR A 641 -6.34 -40.52 -28.12
N ALA A 642 -5.63 -39.91 -27.17
CA ALA A 642 -5.10 -38.57 -27.30
C ALA A 642 -4.12 -38.48 -28.48
N THR A 643 -4.24 -37.41 -29.27
CA THR A 643 -3.24 -37.02 -30.28
C THR A 643 -2.19 -36.06 -29.71
N GLU A 644 -2.51 -35.37 -28.62
CA GLU A 644 -1.56 -34.52 -27.88
C GLU A 644 -0.40 -35.35 -27.32
N ARG A 645 0.81 -34.79 -27.33
CA ARG A 645 2.07 -35.41 -26.89
C ARG A 645 2.94 -34.47 -26.03
N LEU A 646 2.37 -33.38 -25.51
CA LEU A 646 3.04 -32.57 -24.49
C LEU A 646 3.54 -33.44 -23.34
N PRO A 647 4.81 -33.34 -22.93
CA PRO A 647 5.29 -34.04 -21.76
C PRO A 647 4.52 -33.61 -20.50
N LEU A 648 4.10 -34.59 -19.71
CA LEU A 648 3.39 -34.34 -18.45
C LEU A 648 4.40 -34.27 -17.29
N LEU A 649 4.38 -33.17 -16.52
CA LEU A 649 5.09 -33.08 -15.24
C LEU A 649 4.09 -33.22 -14.09
N VAL A 650 4.25 -34.24 -13.26
CA VAL A 650 3.37 -34.49 -12.11
C VAL A 650 4.19 -34.68 -10.85
N ASP A 651 3.82 -33.93 -9.81
CA ASP A 651 4.39 -34.04 -8.48
C ASP A 651 3.34 -34.55 -7.51
N GLN A 652 3.71 -35.53 -6.70
CA GLN A 652 2.83 -36.16 -5.73
C GLN A 652 3.53 -36.35 -4.39
N GLY A 653 2.91 -35.89 -3.31
CA GLY A 653 3.33 -36.23 -1.94
C GLY A 653 3.00 -37.69 -1.59
N GLU A 654 3.97 -38.42 -1.01
CA GLU A 654 3.74 -39.81 -0.58
C GLU A 654 3.03 -39.94 0.76
N ALA A 655 2.97 -38.85 1.55
CA ALA A 655 2.24 -38.78 2.81
C ALA A 655 0.85 -38.12 2.66
N ASP A 656 0.42 -37.87 1.41
CA ASP A 656 -0.87 -37.30 1.07
C ASP A 656 -2.01 -38.25 1.48
N GLU A 657 -2.92 -37.78 2.34
CA GLU A 657 -4.00 -38.59 2.89
C GLU A 657 -4.98 -39.12 1.83
N PHE A 658 -5.00 -38.51 0.64
CA PHE A 658 -5.85 -38.89 -0.48
C PHE A 658 -5.15 -39.77 -1.52
N LEU A 659 -3.83 -40.01 -1.37
CA LEU A 659 -2.99 -40.73 -2.34
C LEU A 659 -3.61 -42.05 -2.79
N ALA A 660 -3.91 -42.91 -1.82
CA ALA A 660 -4.35 -44.28 -2.07
C ALA A 660 -5.83 -44.39 -2.44
N THR A 661 -6.64 -43.38 -2.15
CA THR A 661 -8.10 -43.44 -2.29
C THR A 661 -8.60 -42.63 -3.48
N GLN A 662 -8.03 -41.44 -3.73
CA GLN A 662 -8.50 -40.49 -4.72
C GLN A 662 -7.47 -40.22 -5.83
N LEU A 663 -6.19 -40.02 -5.50
CA LEU A 663 -5.23 -39.45 -6.45
C LEU A 663 -4.68 -40.48 -7.45
N LYS A 664 -4.31 -41.66 -6.95
CA LYS A 664 -3.97 -42.85 -7.75
C LYS A 664 -2.91 -42.62 -8.86
N PRO A 665 -1.79 -41.92 -8.60
CA PRO A 665 -0.78 -41.56 -9.62
C PRO A 665 -0.20 -42.77 -10.37
N GLU A 666 -0.23 -43.97 -9.78
CA GLU A 666 0.17 -45.21 -10.42
C GLU A 666 -0.64 -45.52 -11.68
N LEU A 667 -1.93 -45.17 -11.71
CA LEU A 667 -2.79 -45.37 -12.86
C LEU A 667 -2.41 -44.46 -14.03
N LEU A 668 -1.96 -43.24 -13.74
CA LEU A 668 -1.43 -42.32 -14.75
C LEU A 668 -0.15 -42.86 -15.39
N ARG A 669 0.77 -43.38 -14.56
CA ARG A 669 2.02 -43.98 -15.02
C ARG A 669 1.75 -45.16 -15.95
N GLU A 670 0.82 -46.05 -15.59
CA GLU A 670 0.43 -47.17 -16.44
C GLU A 670 -0.23 -46.73 -17.75
N ALA A 671 -1.13 -45.74 -17.70
CA ALA A 671 -1.80 -45.22 -18.88
C ALA A 671 -0.80 -44.56 -19.86
N CYS A 672 0.13 -43.74 -19.34
CA CYS A 672 1.18 -43.13 -20.15
C CYS A 672 2.10 -44.19 -20.77
N ALA A 673 2.50 -45.21 -20.01
CA ALA A 673 3.34 -46.30 -20.53
C ALA A 673 2.64 -47.10 -21.65
N ARG A 674 1.33 -47.37 -21.53
CA ARG A 674 0.55 -48.03 -22.59
C ARG A 674 0.41 -47.18 -23.85
N ALA A 675 0.28 -45.87 -23.68
CA ALA A 675 0.08 -44.92 -24.78
C ALA A 675 1.38 -44.37 -25.40
N ASP A 676 2.55 -44.77 -24.86
CA ASP A 676 3.85 -44.18 -25.15
C ASP A 676 3.83 -42.64 -25.02
N HIS A 677 3.22 -42.15 -23.94
CA HIS A 677 3.07 -40.73 -23.66
C HIS A 677 4.16 -40.25 -22.67
N PRO A 678 4.86 -39.12 -22.93
CA PRO A 678 5.94 -38.69 -22.06
C PRO A 678 5.44 -38.22 -20.69
N LEU A 679 5.95 -38.83 -19.62
CA LEU A 679 5.59 -38.52 -18.23
C LEU A 679 6.84 -38.39 -17.36
N THR A 680 6.93 -37.29 -16.62
CA THR A 680 7.81 -37.12 -15.47
C THR A 680 6.95 -37.11 -14.22
N LEU A 681 6.87 -38.26 -13.53
CA LEU A 681 6.16 -38.41 -12.27
C LEU A 681 7.18 -38.41 -11.12
N ARG A 682 7.09 -37.42 -10.23
CA ARG A 682 7.95 -37.26 -9.06
C ARG A 682 7.16 -37.55 -7.79
N LEU A 683 7.63 -38.52 -7.02
CA LEU A 683 7.05 -38.89 -5.73
C LEU A 683 7.92 -38.30 -4.62
N HIS A 684 7.30 -37.62 -3.67
CA HIS A 684 7.99 -36.87 -2.62
C HIS A 684 7.69 -37.44 -1.22
N PRO A 685 8.66 -38.14 -0.60
CA PRO A 685 8.50 -38.68 0.75
C PRO A 685 8.20 -37.59 1.78
N GLY A 686 7.18 -37.81 2.61
CA GLY A 686 6.84 -36.93 3.73
C GLY A 686 6.03 -35.67 3.39
N TYR A 687 5.71 -35.45 2.11
CA TYR A 687 4.85 -34.35 1.68
C TYR A 687 3.37 -34.77 1.63
N ASP A 688 2.50 -33.88 2.06
CA ASP A 688 1.04 -34.06 2.18
C ASP A 688 0.27 -33.38 1.03
N HIS A 689 -1.06 -33.27 1.15
CA HIS A 689 -1.94 -32.61 0.17
C HIS A 689 -1.93 -31.07 0.27
N SER A 690 -1.11 -30.48 1.13
CA SER A 690 -1.24 -29.06 1.50
C SER A 690 -0.58 -28.11 0.50
N TYR A 691 -0.86 -26.82 0.64
CA TYR A 691 -0.13 -25.79 -0.09
C TYR A 691 1.35 -25.67 0.31
N TYR A 692 1.79 -26.24 1.43
CA TYR A 692 3.23 -26.30 1.75
C TYR A 692 3.97 -27.23 0.78
N PHE A 693 3.33 -28.33 0.37
CA PHE A 693 3.83 -29.18 -0.70
C PHE A 693 3.91 -28.42 -2.02
N VAL A 694 2.81 -27.77 -2.44
CA VAL A 694 2.79 -26.95 -3.67
C VAL A 694 3.88 -25.89 -3.64
N ALA A 695 3.98 -25.11 -2.56
CA ALA A 695 4.94 -24.03 -2.42
C ALA A 695 6.40 -24.50 -2.48
N SER A 696 6.69 -25.72 -2.03
CA SER A 696 8.03 -26.29 -2.06
C SER A 696 8.55 -26.52 -3.49
N PHE A 697 7.65 -26.80 -4.44
CA PHE A 697 8.01 -27.23 -5.79
C PHE A 697 7.44 -26.32 -6.90
N ILE A 698 6.62 -25.31 -6.57
CA ILE A 698 5.98 -24.43 -7.56
C ILE A 698 7.01 -23.72 -8.45
N GLY A 699 8.18 -23.38 -7.91
CA GLY A 699 9.24 -22.74 -8.69
C GLY A 699 9.74 -23.63 -9.82
N GLU A 700 9.86 -24.93 -9.57
CA GLU A 700 10.27 -25.90 -10.59
C GLU A 700 9.20 -26.09 -11.67
N HIS A 701 7.91 -26.02 -11.30
CA HIS A 701 6.80 -26.07 -12.24
C HIS A 701 6.75 -24.80 -13.10
N ILE A 702 6.92 -23.61 -12.51
CA ILE A 702 6.97 -22.36 -13.29
C ILE A 702 8.18 -22.36 -14.22
N ALA A 703 9.34 -22.82 -13.78
CA ALA A 703 10.51 -22.99 -14.64
C ALA A 703 10.25 -23.98 -15.79
N TRP A 704 9.53 -25.09 -15.52
CA TRP A 704 9.07 -26.04 -16.53
C TRP A 704 8.21 -25.37 -17.60
N HIS A 705 7.19 -24.61 -17.18
CA HIS A 705 6.34 -23.87 -18.09
C HIS A 705 7.12 -22.81 -18.87
N ALA A 706 7.95 -22.03 -18.20
CA ALA A 706 8.76 -20.96 -18.81
C ALA A 706 9.66 -21.47 -19.94
N ARG A 707 10.31 -22.64 -19.76
CA ARG A 707 11.14 -23.25 -20.81
C ARG A 707 10.35 -23.57 -22.08
N ALA A 708 9.14 -24.09 -21.93
CA ALA A 708 8.28 -24.41 -23.06
C ALA A 708 7.61 -23.19 -23.70
N LEU A 709 7.39 -22.14 -22.91
CA LEU A 709 6.71 -20.91 -23.33
C LEU A 709 7.64 -19.91 -24.02
N LYS A 710 8.94 -19.91 -23.70
CA LYS A 710 9.89 -18.95 -24.27
C LYS A 710 10.38 -19.28 -25.68
N GLY A 711 10.27 -20.54 -26.13
CA GLY A 711 10.66 -20.96 -27.48
C GLY A 711 12.16 -20.91 -27.70
#